data_AF-A0A3L7TGF7-F1
#
_entry.id   AF-A0A3L7TGF7-F1
#
_cell.length_a   1.000
_cell.length_b   1.000
_cell.length_c   1.000
_cell.angle_alpha   90.00
_cell.angle_beta   90.00
_cell.angle_gamma   90.00
#
_symmetry.space_group_name_H-M   'P 1'
#
loop_
_entity.id
_entity.type
_entity.pdbx_description
1 polymer ?
#
loop_
_entity_poly.entity_id
_entity_poly.type
_entity_poly.pdbx_seq_one_letter_code
_entity_poly.pdbx_strand_id
1 'polypeptide(L)'
;MLSLFLAHAFSFHVALTSSMLAPPDAASIGSNISELASDAMNGRSFRSVDGKTAAAWVATKLAQAGATPLAGRTDMQVPIARMPEASPNVVAWLAPKGANPSGEFILVTAHYDHLPNARGEGDIIYNGADDNASGVCGMIAVCEALRDEALDVGVVFVGFTGEESGMVGSRAFVEEETLPISRMRGVFNMDMISRQPDGAIRLDGGPTGKVLVDLLVRLAPSVPIEMKVDTHPDWLQRSDQGSFLAAGIPAVLFSCEDHEDYHKVTDHADKVDSTLAAKTATLVTAAVRAFSKEMTPRFDLRPLTVDALTAGTRTLRIGRSRDFAPYWNVTTRRMKDRGLDADIWTELAKRLGWKVQEKIVNAKDLPSALTSGEIDVIADGYLVITGENQPFELTRAYLTADGMGALLKMDSTLTARSDFSSQRFAFAKDSSAEVWAHSHAANAALTAMTTPIGTIASSVEKGEVDGAFMQYSNARTRAIRDPAFRAIKLDSAPSVYAMRTENRLVVDAISSELAAMEGLQILPTLRAKYGFPAPHSVIGQDFGRVTLLDADGTVKWETPCPHNSHDLAVLANGNFLLHPAPNKIIEITREKKIVWEWTSSAVSPYTGSVEIHGFQRLADGNTMIAETGNLRIIEVDASGAIVKSVPLTVERPDAHRDTRRVRKTDGGTYLVCHEGLGLVREYDATGAIIWEFALDLNNQPATGGHDGHGTSVFNALRLKNGNTLIAGGNNNRVLEVTPDKKVVWSIERDELRREDGRVIHLCWVTSLQVLPNGNIIFGNTHAGPDNPQMIEVTRDKRVVWTLDNWDAFGNDLCTGWCTDLEGTVIR
;
A
#
# COMPACT_ATOMS: atom_id res chain seq x y z
N MET A 1 -52.94 6.63 37.86
CA MET A 1 -52.31 7.17 36.62
C MET A 1 -52.34 8.69 36.76
N LEU A 2 -51.27 9.46 36.56
CA LEU A 2 -49.84 9.15 36.35
C LEU A 2 -48.99 10.39 36.75
N SER A 3 -47.69 10.19 37.04
CA SER A 3 -46.67 11.18 37.42
C SER A 3 -45.91 11.73 36.17
N LEU A 4 -45.09 12.81 36.17
CA LEU A 4 -44.71 13.88 37.13
C LEU A 4 -44.08 15.07 36.33
N PHE A 5 -43.52 16.10 37.01
CA PHE A 5 -42.65 17.20 36.49
C PHE A 5 -43.33 18.29 35.63
N LEU A 6 -43.01 19.59 35.75
CA LEU A 6 -41.68 20.21 35.67
C LEU A 6 -41.45 21.41 36.61
N ALA A 7 -40.18 21.75 36.84
CA ALA A 7 -39.72 22.86 37.68
C ALA A 7 -39.34 24.11 36.86
N HIS A 8 -39.37 25.29 37.51
CA HIS A 8 -38.78 26.53 36.99
C HIS A 8 -37.45 26.83 37.70
N ALA A 9 -36.37 26.95 36.93
CA ALA A 9 -35.09 27.49 37.39
C ALA A 9 -34.55 28.46 36.33
N PHE A 10 -34.00 29.58 36.76
CA PHE A 10 -33.43 30.63 35.89
C PHE A 10 -32.22 30.11 35.11
N SER A 11 -32.12 30.47 33.83
CA SER A 11 -30.91 30.31 33.02
C SER A 11 -30.52 31.64 32.37
N PHE A 12 -29.35 32.16 32.75
CA PHE A 12 -28.61 33.11 31.92
C PHE A 12 -28.10 32.38 30.68
N HIS A 13 -28.39 32.87 29.47
CA HIS A 13 -27.62 32.59 28.27
C HIS A 13 -27.43 33.90 27.50
N VAL A 14 -26.17 34.24 27.24
CA VAL A 14 -25.77 35.45 26.50
C VAL A 14 -26.01 35.22 25.01
N ALA A 15 -26.74 36.13 24.37
CA ALA A 15 -26.85 36.14 22.91
C ALA A 15 -25.57 36.71 22.29
N LEU A 16 -24.75 35.84 21.70
CA LEU A 16 -23.65 36.25 20.82
C LEU A 16 -24.20 36.65 19.45
N THR A 17 -24.57 37.92 19.30
CA THR A 17 -24.76 38.53 17.98
C THR A 17 -23.39 38.82 17.36
N SER A 18 -22.99 38.03 16.36
CA SER A 18 -21.81 38.33 15.55
C SER A 18 -22.08 39.56 14.70
N SER A 19 -21.31 40.63 14.88
CA SER A 19 -21.38 41.82 14.04
C SER A 19 -20.64 41.57 12.72
N MET A 20 -21.31 41.76 11.58
CA MET A 20 -20.65 41.71 10.27
C MET A 20 -19.50 42.72 10.21
N LEU A 21 -18.40 42.33 9.57
CA LEU A 21 -17.27 43.23 9.34
C LEU A 21 -17.63 44.27 8.26
N ALA A 22 -17.38 45.54 8.55
CA ALA A 22 -17.55 46.61 7.57
C ALA A 22 -16.47 46.49 6.48
N PRO A 23 -16.82 46.51 5.19
CA PRO A 23 -15.85 46.41 4.11
C PRO A 23 -15.03 47.70 3.95
N PRO A 24 -13.81 47.63 3.38
CA PRO A 24 -13.07 48.79 2.90
C PRO A 24 -13.88 49.63 1.92
N ASP A 25 -13.51 50.90 1.73
CA ASP A 25 -14.18 51.78 0.78
C ASP A 25 -13.95 51.34 -0.68
N ALA A 26 -15.02 50.81 -1.29
CA ALA A 26 -15.03 50.42 -2.70
C ALA A 26 -14.70 51.60 -3.64
N ALA A 27 -15.07 52.84 -3.31
CA ALA A 27 -14.75 53.99 -4.15
C ALA A 27 -13.24 54.27 -4.17
N SER A 28 -12.57 54.22 -3.01
CA SER A 28 -11.11 54.28 -2.90
C SER A 28 -10.43 53.14 -3.69
N ILE A 29 -10.92 51.90 -3.58
CA ILE A 29 -10.40 50.77 -4.36
C ILE A 29 -10.55 51.02 -5.87
N GLY A 30 -11.73 51.41 -6.36
CA GLY A 30 -11.96 51.71 -7.79
C GLY A 30 -11.11 52.86 -8.31
N SER A 31 -10.86 53.89 -7.49
CA SER A 31 -9.95 55.00 -7.81
C SER A 31 -8.50 54.54 -7.95
N ASN A 32 -8.03 53.67 -7.04
CA ASN A 32 -6.69 53.09 -7.10
C ASN A 32 -6.51 52.15 -8.30
N ILE A 33 -7.53 51.34 -8.64
CA ILE A 33 -7.55 50.52 -9.86
C ILE A 33 -7.43 51.42 -11.09
N SER A 34 -8.22 52.50 -11.16
CA SER A 34 -8.19 53.47 -12.26
C SER A 34 -6.83 54.15 -12.44
N GLU A 35 -6.09 54.36 -11.35
CA GLU A 35 -4.75 54.94 -11.38
C GLU A 35 -3.70 53.92 -11.87
N LEU A 36 -3.70 52.70 -11.31
CA LEU A 36 -2.73 51.65 -11.65
C LEU A 36 -2.98 51.04 -13.06
N ALA A 37 -4.23 51.00 -13.51
CA ALA A 37 -4.63 50.57 -14.85
C ALA A 37 -4.76 51.73 -15.86
N SER A 38 -4.27 52.94 -15.54
CA SER A 38 -4.27 54.05 -16.49
C SER A 38 -3.26 53.86 -17.63
N ASP A 39 -3.52 54.50 -18.78
CA ASP A 39 -2.59 54.53 -19.93
C ASP A 39 -1.20 55.07 -19.54
N ALA A 40 -1.13 55.92 -18.50
CA ALA A 40 0.12 56.43 -17.96
C ALA A 40 0.99 55.35 -17.28
N MET A 41 0.40 54.20 -16.93
CA MET A 41 1.10 53.00 -16.46
C MET A 41 1.41 52.00 -17.58
N ASN A 42 0.97 52.27 -18.82
CA ASN A 42 1.40 51.63 -20.07
C ASN A 42 1.53 50.09 -19.99
N GLY A 43 0.52 49.43 -19.42
CA GLY A 43 0.43 47.97 -19.25
C GLY A 43 1.47 47.32 -18.33
N ARG A 44 2.30 48.10 -17.63
CA ARG A 44 3.12 47.65 -16.49
C ARG A 44 4.06 46.46 -16.77
N SER A 45 4.38 46.17 -18.02
CA SER A 45 5.10 44.95 -18.42
C SER A 45 6.41 44.76 -17.64
N PHE A 46 6.65 43.55 -17.14
CA PHE A 46 7.72 43.25 -16.15
C PHE A 46 9.17 43.56 -16.59
N ARG A 47 9.42 43.86 -17.86
CA ARG A 47 10.73 44.28 -18.41
C ARG A 47 10.72 45.70 -19.00
N SER A 48 9.85 46.56 -18.49
CA SER A 48 9.70 47.95 -18.90
C SER A 48 10.13 48.94 -17.81
N VAL A 49 10.18 50.23 -18.17
CA VAL A 49 10.25 51.33 -17.19
C VAL A 49 8.94 51.42 -16.42
N ASP A 50 7.82 51.14 -17.07
CA ASP A 50 6.47 51.31 -16.54
C ASP A 50 6.15 50.28 -15.44
N GLY A 51 6.67 49.04 -15.57
CA GLY A 51 6.67 48.05 -14.48
C GLY A 51 7.46 48.53 -13.25
N LYS A 52 8.55 49.28 -13.43
CA LYS A 52 9.30 49.88 -12.31
C LYS A 52 8.55 51.07 -11.70
N THR A 53 7.83 51.85 -12.52
CA THR A 53 6.90 52.88 -12.05
C THR A 53 5.76 52.27 -11.23
N ALA A 54 5.16 51.19 -11.69
CA ALA A 54 4.14 50.44 -10.97
C ALA A 54 4.68 49.87 -9.63
N ALA A 55 5.87 49.28 -9.62
CA ALA A 55 6.51 48.82 -8.38
C ALA A 55 6.69 49.96 -7.36
N ALA A 56 7.16 51.13 -7.81
CA ALA A 56 7.30 52.31 -6.96
C ALA A 56 5.94 52.84 -6.46
N TRP A 57 4.90 52.77 -7.28
CA TRP A 57 3.53 53.15 -6.92
C TRP A 57 2.96 52.21 -5.85
N VAL A 58 3.06 50.89 -6.04
CA VAL A 58 2.58 49.88 -5.07
C VAL A 58 3.32 50.04 -3.74
N ALA A 59 4.65 50.23 -3.76
CA ALA A 59 5.41 50.52 -2.55
C ALA A 59 4.94 51.81 -1.84
N THR A 60 4.59 52.85 -2.60
CA THR A 60 4.06 54.11 -2.05
C THR A 60 2.69 53.93 -1.39
N LYS A 61 1.78 53.19 -2.03
CA LYS A 61 0.43 52.93 -1.49
C LYS A 61 0.48 52.00 -0.26
N LEU A 62 1.33 50.97 -0.26
CA LEU A 62 1.55 50.12 0.91
C LEU A 62 2.19 50.90 2.08
N ALA A 63 3.10 51.84 1.80
CA ALA A 63 3.64 52.74 2.83
C ALA A 63 2.57 53.69 3.41
N GLN A 64 1.67 54.21 2.57
CA GLN A 64 0.51 55.01 3.02
C GLN A 64 -0.47 54.17 3.87
N ALA A 65 -0.67 52.90 3.50
CA ALA A 65 -1.43 51.91 4.29
C ALA A 65 -0.71 51.46 5.58
N GLY A 66 0.51 51.95 5.85
CA GLY A 66 1.24 51.76 7.11
C GLY A 66 2.22 50.59 7.14
N ALA A 67 2.49 49.93 6.02
CA ALA A 67 3.59 48.97 5.91
C ALA A 67 4.95 49.69 5.80
N THR A 68 6.02 48.93 6.04
CA THR A 68 7.41 49.41 6.09
C THR A 68 8.33 48.51 5.26
N PRO A 69 9.55 48.93 4.87
CA PRO A 69 10.56 48.02 4.33
C PRO A 69 10.85 46.86 5.29
N LEU A 70 11.27 45.70 4.75
CA LEU A 70 11.80 44.61 5.56
C LEU A 70 12.99 45.05 6.40
N ALA A 71 13.17 44.43 7.57
CA ALA A 71 14.30 44.71 8.46
C ALA A 71 15.64 44.55 7.72
N GLY A 72 16.47 45.61 7.76
CA GLY A 72 17.75 45.67 7.05
C GLY A 72 17.68 46.23 5.62
N ARG A 73 16.49 46.58 5.10
CA ARG A 73 16.32 47.27 3.81
C ARG A 73 15.98 48.75 3.97
N THR A 74 16.35 49.54 2.98
CA THR A 74 16.00 50.97 2.82
C THR A 74 14.66 51.18 2.11
N ASP A 75 14.19 50.18 1.37
CA ASP A 75 13.05 50.24 0.48
C ASP A 75 12.33 48.88 0.41
N MET A 76 11.09 48.92 -0.08
CA MET A 76 10.27 47.73 -0.35
C MET A 76 10.58 47.08 -1.70
N GLN A 77 11.34 47.73 -2.59
CA GLN A 77 11.60 47.24 -3.95
C GLN A 77 12.76 46.24 -3.96
N VAL A 78 12.46 44.95 -3.99
CA VAL A 78 13.42 43.84 -4.01
C VAL A 78 13.71 43.42 -5.46
N PRO A 79 14.91 43.68 -6.01
CA PRO A 79 15.29 43.20 -7.32
C PRO A 79 15.37 41.67 -7.35
N ILE A 80 14.96 41.05 -8.46
CA ILE A 80 15.11 39.62 -8.70
C ILE A 80 16.57 39.35 -9.06
N ALA A 81 17.32 38.61 -8.23
CA ALA A 81 18.76 38.49 -8.38
C ALA A 81 19.16 37.75 -9.67
N ARG A 82 18.38 36.74 -10.06
CA ARG A 82 18.54 35.99 -11.32
C ARG A 82 18.05 36.71 -12.58
N MET A 83 17.37 37.84 -12.43
CA MET A 83 16.81 38.62 -13.55
C MET A 83 16.82 40.14 -13.27
N PRO A 84 18.00 40.77 -13.15
CA PRO A 84 18.11 42.18 -12.72
C PRO A 84 17.51 43.20 -13.71
N GLU A 85 17.22 42.79 -14.94
CA GLU A 85 16.56 43.62 -15.95
C GLU A 85 15.05 43.78 -15.71
N ALA A 86 14.42 42.85 -14.98
CA ALA A 86 13.01 42.93 -14.62
C ALA A 86 12.73 44.12 -13.68
N SER A 87 11.46 44.49 -13.54
CA SER A 87 10.98 45.28 -12.41
C SER A 87 11.13 44.48 -11.09
N PRO A 88 11.24 45.15 -9.94
CA PRO A 88 11.47 44.48 -8.65
C PRO A 88 10.16 43.96 -8.04
N ASN A 89 10.22 42.86 -7.29
CA ASN A 89 9.11 42.51 -6.39
C ASN A 89 8.96 43.62 -5.34
N VAL A 90 7.73 43.97 -4.96
CA VAL A 90 7.46 44.91 -3.86
C VAL A 90 7.16 44.11 -2.61
N VAL A 91 8.01 44.19 -1.60
CA VAL A 91 7.92 43.41 -0.36
C VAL A 91 7.82 44.35 0.83
N ALA A 92 6.61 44.47 1.38
CA ALA A 92 6.28 45.41 2.46
C ALA A 92 5.89 44.65 3.75
N TRP A 93 6.39 45.13 4.89
CA TRP A 93 6.20 44.54 6.20
C TRP A 93 5.24 45.36 7.06
N LEU A 94 4.17 44.73 7.51
CA LEU A 94 3.31 45.24 8.58
C LEU A 94 3.64 44.51 9.89
N ALA A 95 4.22 45.25 10.83
CA ALA A 95 4.69 44.70 12.10
C ALA A 95 3.51 44.31 13.04
N PRO A 96 3.60 43.17 13.74
CA PRO A 96 2.59 42.78 14.72
C PRO A 96 2.59 43.70 15.93
N LYS A 97 1.41 44.17 16.35
CA LYS A 97 1.21 44.99 17.55
C LYS A 97 0.91 44.08 18.76
N GLY A 98 1.93 43.39 19.28
CA GLY A 98 1.80 42.41 20.37
C GLY A 98 3.07 42.26 21.22
N ALA A 99 2.94 41.64 22.40
CA ALA A 99 4.00 41.62 23.42
C ALA A 99 5.10 40.54 23.21
N ASN A 100 4.86 39.53 22.37
CA ASN A 100 5.80 38.43 22.13
C ASN A 100 5.55 37.75 20.75
N PRO A 101 5.88 38.41 19.63
CA PRO A 101 5.61 37.86 18.29
C PRO A 101 6.45 36.61 18.01
N SER A 102 5.84 35.57 17.42
CA SER A 102 6.52 34.27 17.18
C SER A 102 7.69 34.34 16.19
N GLY A 103 7.78 35.43 15.43
CA GLY A 103 8.70 35.59 14.31
C GLY A 103 8.20 34.97 13.00
N GLU A 104 7.09 34.24 13.01
CA GLU A 104 6.40 33.81 11.80
C GLU A 104 5.66 34.98 11.15
N PHE A 105 5.21 34.80 9.90
CA PHE A 105 4.44 35.81 9.17
C PHE A 105 3.50 35.19 8.13
N ILE A 106 2.46 35.94 7.79
CA ILE A 106 1.46 35.61 6.75
C ILE A 106 1.75 36.46 5.52
N LEU A 107 1.59 35.91 4.32
CA LEU A 107 1.66 36.66 3.07
C LEU A 107 0.26 37.01 2.55
N VAL A 108 0.11 38.24 2.05
CA VAL A 108 -1.00 38.65 1.19
C VAL A 108 -0.38 39.19 -0.09
N THR A 109 -0.79 38.69 -1.25
CA THR A 109 -0.05 38.87 -2.51
C THR A 109 -0.95 39.16 -3.69
N ALA A 110 -0.39 39.79 -4.72
CA ALA A 110 -0.96 39.99 -6.05
C ALA A 110 0.19 40.34 -7.01
N HIS A 111 0.06 40.11 -8.32
CA HIS A 111 1.02 40.70 -9.27
C HIS A 111 0.58 42.09 -9.69
N TYR A 112 1.56 42.96 -9.92
CA TYR A 112 1.30 44.31 -10.42
C TYR A 112 1.65 44.47 -11.89
N ASP A 113 2.38 43.55 -12.50
CA ASP A 113 2.61 43.59 -13.95
C ASP A 113 1.39 43.11 -14.74
N HIS A 114 1.37 43.45 -16.02
CA HIS A 114 0.45 42.90 -17.00
C HIS A 114 1.17 42.77 -18.35
N LEU A 115 0.43 42.46 -19.42
CA LEU A 115 0.98 42.16 -20.73
C LEU A 115 1.69 43.34 -21.43
N PRO A 116 2.76 43.10 -22.21
CA PRO A 116 3.36 44.11 -23.07
C PRO A 116 2.41 44.51 -24.21
N ASN A 117 2.36 45.81 -24.54
CA ASN A 117 1.45 46.38 -25.53
C ASN A 117 1.28 45.57 -26.83
N ALA A 118 0.04 45.55 -27.31
CA ALA A 118 -0.37 44.86 -28.53
C ALA A 118 0.35 45.42 -29.78
N ARG A 119 0.38 44.60 -30.83
CA ARG A 119 0.86 45.04 -32.15
C ARG A 119 -0.32 45.48 -33.01
N GLY A 120 -0.43 46.77 -33.29
CA GLY A 120 -1.49 47.29 -34.16
C GLY A 120 -1.53 48.82 -34.23
N GLU A 121 -2.61 49.32 -34.82
CA GLU A 121 -3.04 50.72 -34.78
C GLU A 121 -4.31 50.82 -33.91
N GLY A 122 -4.50 51.95 -33.24
CA GLY A 122 -5.59 52.15 -32.28
C GLY A 122 -5.10 52.02 -30.84
N ASP A 123 -5.96 51.55 -29.94
CA ASP A 123 -5.54 51.18 -28.60
C ASP A 123 -4.72 49.89 -28.63
N ILE A 124 -3.58 49.92 -27.95
CA ILE A 124 -2.60 48.85 -27.85
C ILE A 124 -2.18 48.57 -26.40
N ILE A 125 -2.69 49.32 -25.43
CA ILE A 125 -2.26 49.19 -24.04
C ILE A 125 -3.10 48.10 -23.39
N TYR A 126 -2.46 47.06 -22.86
CA TYR A 126 -3.15 46.13 -21.98
C TYR A 126 -3.27 46.82 -20.61
N ASN A 127 -4.40 47.49 -20.34
CA ASN A 127 -4.56 48.28 -19.12
C ASN A 127 -4.63 47.41 -17.86
N GLY A 128 -5.20 46.20 -17.93
CA GLY A 128 -5.18 45.23 -16.84
C GLY A 128 -5.83 45.75 -15.56
N ALA A 129 -7.10 46.10 -15.66
CA ALA A 129 -7.90 46.69 -14.58
C ALA A 129 -8.46 45.64 -13.62
N ASP A 130 -9.05 44.55 -14.12
CA ASP A 130 -9.30 43.38 -13.27
C ASP A 130 -8.00 42.60 -13.09
N ASP A 131 -7.20 42.46 -14.16
CA ASP A 131 -6.00 41.63 -14.25
C ASP A 131 -4.69 42.47 -14.29
N ASN A 132 -3.97 42.69 -13.18
CA ASN A 132 -4.34 42.41 -11.81
C ASN A 132 -4.25 43.69 -10.93
N ALA A 133 -4.64 44.83 -11.50
CA ALA A 133 -4.78 46.05 -10.71
C ALA A 133 -5.82 45.88 -9.59
N SER A 134 -6.86 45.05 -9.80
CA SER A 134 -7.86 44.74 -8.78
C SER A 134 -7.26 44.03 -7.55
N GLY A 135 -6.46 42.97 -7.73
CA GLY A 135 -5.85 42.22 -6.65
C GLY A 135 -4.82 43.05 -5.88
N VAL A 136 -4.03 43.86 -6.58
CA VAL A 136 -3.11 44.83 -5.96
C VAL A 136 -3.85 45.84 -5.09
N CYS A 137 -4.95 46.40 -5.58
CA CYS A 137 -5.75 47.35 -4.80
C CYS A 137 -6.49 46.69 -3.63
N GLY A 138 -6.93 45.43 -3.80
CA GLY A 138 -7.43 44.60 -2.71
C GLY A 138 -6.37 44.34 -1.63
N MET A 139 -5.15 43.97 -2.02
CA MET A 139 -4.00 43.76 -1.13
C MET A 139 -3.65 45.03 -0.33
N ILE A 140 -3.67 46.21 -0.97
CA ILE A 140 -3.48 47.51 -0.31
C ILE A 140 -4.61 47.77 0.71
N ALA A 141 -5.86 47.49 0.36
CA ALA A 141 -6.99 47.65 1.27
C ALA A 141 -6.93 46.68 2.48
N VAL A 142 -6.43 45.45 2.29
CA VAL A 142 -6.13 44.52 3.39
C VAL A 142 -5.03 45.08 4.30
N CYS A 143 -3.98 45.69 3.74
CA CYS A 143 -2.94 46.35 4.54
C CYS A 143 -3.50 47.48 5.41
N GLU A 144 -4.33 48.35 4.83
CA GLU A 144 -4.96 49.44 5.58
C GLU A 144 -5.89 48.91 6.68
N ALA A 145 -6.72 47.91 6.37
CA ALA A 145 -7.65 47.29 7.31
C ALA A 145 -6.96 46.46 8.43
N LEU A 146 -5.68 46.12 8.29
CA LEU A 146 -4.88 45.44 9.31
C LEU A 146 -3.93 46.38 10.06
N ARG A 147 -3.69 47.61 9.57
CA ARG A 147 -2.68 48.54 10.10
C ARG A 147 -2.75 48.72 11.62
N ASP A 148 -3.96 48.78 12.16
CA ASP A 148 -4.23 49.08 13.57
C ASP A 148 -4.76 47.87 14.38
N GLU A 149 -4.72 46.67 13.79
CA GLU A 149 -5.11 45.42 14.45
C GLU A 149 -4.00 44.85 15.36
N ALA A 150 -4.43 44.19 16.43
CA ALA A 150 -3.56 43.39 17.28
C ALA A 150 -3.43 41.97 16.67
N LEU A 151 -2.28 41.70 16.07
CA LEU A 151 -1.89 40.43 15.45
C LEU A 151 -0.70 39.83 16.20
N ASP A 152 -0.70 38.51 16.40
CA ASP A 152 0.37 37.76 17.05
C ASP A 152 1.55 37.44 16.11
N VAL A 153 1.32 37.54 14.79
CA VAL A 153 2.32 37.39 13.72
C VAL A 153 2.26 38.58 12.78
N GLY A 154 3.38 38.91 12.13
CA GLY A 154 3.39 39.99 11.15
C GLY A 154 2.81 39.59 9.80
N VAL A 155 2.54 40.58 8.96
CA VAL A 155 2.01 40.37 7.61
C VAL A 155 2.99 40.96 6.60
N VAL A 156 3.31 40.17 5.57
CA VAL A 156 4.12 40.60 4.44
C VAL A 156 3.18 40.78 3.24
N PHE A 157 3.12 41.99 2.72
CA PHE A 157 2.41 42.30 1.49
C PHE A 157 3.40 42.18 0.34
N VAL A 158 3.09 41.34 -0.67
CA VAL A 158 3.99 41.13 -1.82
C VAL A 158 3.31 41.43 -3.14
N GLY A 159 3.75 42.51 -3.79
CA GLY A 159 3.47 42.80 -5.18
C GLY A 159 4.47 42.06 -6.08
N PHE A 160 4.03 41.03 -6.80
CA PHE A 160 4.87 40.27 -7.72
C PHE A 160 4.95 40.89 -9.10
N THR A 161 5.92 40.42 -9.88
CA THR A 161 6.22 40.90 -11.22
C THR A 161 6.63 39.76 -12.15
N GLY A 162 6.26 39.84 -13.42
CA GLY A 162 6.43 38.79 -14.40
C GLY A 162 5.54 37.58 -14.14
N GLU A 163 4.37 37.75 -13.52
CA GLU A 163 3.38 36.67 -13.39
C GLU A 163 2.99 36.18 -14.79
N GLU A 164 2.55 37.10 -15.63
CA GLU A 164 2.20 36.94 -17.05
C GLU A 164 3.30 36.30 -17.92
N SER A 165 4.53 36.34 -17.43
CA SER A 165 5.70 35.73 -18.05
C SER A 165 6.11 34.40 -17.40
N GLY A 166 5.19 33.79 -16.66
CA GLY A 166 5.31 32.51 -15.97
C GLY A 166 5.79 32.64 -14.52
N MET A 167 5.09 33.42 -13.69
CA MET A 167 5.33 33.58 -12.24
C MET A 167 6.79 33.96 -11.90
N VAL A 168 7.45 34.77 -12.73
CA VAL A 168 8.90 35.05 -12.62
C VAL A 168 9.27 35.56 -11.23
N GLY A 169 8.50 36.52 -10.71
CA GLY A 169 8.71 37.19 -9.42
C GLY A 169 8.41 36.31 -8.21
N SER A 170 7.27 35.61 -8.16
CA SER A 170 6.94 34.72 -7.04
C SER A 170 7.83 33.48 -7.01
N ARG A 171 8.17 32.90 -8.17
CA ARG A 171 9.18 31.83 -8.27
C ARG A 171 10.53 32.30 -7.74
N ALA A 172 10.98 33.51 -8.13
CA ALA A 172 12.23 34.06 -7.63
C ALA A 172 12.19 34.32 -6.12
N PHE A 173 11.08 34.85 -5.62
CA PHE A 173 10.89 35.13 -4.19
C PHE A 173 11.06 33.88 -3.31
N VAL A 174 10.55 32.74 -3.79
CA VAL A 174 10.72 31.41 -3.17
C VAL A 174 12.13 30.87 -3.38
N GLU A 175 12.61 30.78 -4.62
CA GLU A 175 13.87 30.12 -4.98
C GLU A 175 15.12 30.86 -4.50
N GLU A 176 15.06 32.19 -4.38
CA GLU A 176 16.15 33.03 -3.85
C GLU A 176 16.02 33.24 -2.33
N GLU A 177 15.06 32.57 -1.67
CA GLU A 177 14.70 32.73 -0.25
C GLU A 177 14.63 34.21 0.19
N THR A 178 13.95 35.05 -0.60
CA THR A 178 13.79 36.50 -0.32
C THR A 178 13.26 36.76 1.09
N LEU A 179 12.43 35.83 1.58
CA LEU A 179 12.16 35.65 2.99
C LEU A 179 12.30 34.16 3.36
N PRO A 180 12.66 33.82 4.61
CA PRO A 180 12.80 32.43 5.03
C PRO A 180 11.45 31.69 4.91
N ILE A 181 11.37 30.75 3.97
CA ILE A 181 10.15 29.98 3.67
C ILE A 181 9.61 29.24 4.90
N SER A 182 10.49 28.82 5.81
CA SER A 182 10.17 28.15 7.07
C SER A 182 9.43 29.01 8.09
N ARG A 183 9.29 30.32 7.85
CA ARG A 183 8.56 31.28 8.70
C ARG A 183 7.25 31.75 8.07
N MET A 184 6.92 31.31 6.85
CA MET A 184 5.67 31.61 6.17
C MET A 184 4.55 30.70 6.66
N ARG A 185 3.53 31.25 7.33
CA ARG A 185 2.35 30.47 7.76
C ARG A 185 1.42 30.10 6.61
N GLY A 186 1.32 30.97 5.62
CA GLY A 186 0.46 30.80 4.45
C GLY A 186 0.34 32.07 3.62
N VAL A 187 -0.26 31.95 2.44
CA VAL A 187 -0.32 32.98 1.39
C VAL A 187 -1.74 33.17 0.87
N PHE A 188 -2.26 34.39 0.92
CA PHE A 188 -3.53 34.76 0.31
C PHE A 188 -3.24 35.55 -0.98
N ASN A 189 -3.34 34.90 -2.15
CA ASN A 189 -3.05 35.53 -3.44
C ASN A 189 -4.32 36.05 -4.10
N MET A 190 -4.36 37.34 -4.42
CA MET A 190 -5.50 38.04 -4.97
C MET A 190 -5.24 38.32 -6.46
N ASP A 191 -6.10 37.80 -7.32
CA ASP A 191 -5.92 37.92 -8.77
C ASP A 191 -7.25 37.93 -9.52
N MET A 192 -7.54 38.98 -10.28
CA MET A 192 -8.86 39.23 -10.87
C MET A 192 -9.97 39.15 -9.81
N ILE A 193 -10.04 40.11 -8.88
CA ILE A 193 -11.00 40.09 -7.76
C ILE A 193 -12.21 41.01 -7.93
N SER A 194 -12.40 41.59 -9.12
CA SER A 194 -13.39 42.66 -9.34
C SER A 194 -14.40 42.41 -10.45
N ARG A 195 -14.32 41.36 -11.28
CA ARG A 195 -15.30 41.21 -12.37
C ARG A 195 -15.82 39.79 -12.57
N GLN A 196 -16.94 39.50 -11.93
CA GLN A 196 -17.61 38.19 -12.04
C GLN A 196 -19.12 38.29 -12.36
N PRO A 197 -19.62 37.64 -13.44
CA PRO A 197 -21.03 37.69 -13.83
C PRO A 197 -22.03 37.11 -12.81
N ASP A 198 -21.61 36.16 -11.97
CA ASP A 198 -22.43 35.60 -10.88
C ASP A 198 -22.10 36.17 -9.49
N GLY A 199 -21.26 37.21 -9.41
CA GLY A 199 -20.97 37.96 -8.19
C GLY A 199 -20.22 37.22 -7.08
N ALA A 200 -19.77 35.98 -7.33
CA ALA A 200 -19.10 35.14 -6.33
C ALA A 200 -17.57 35.04 -6.57
N ILE A 201 -16.74 35.20 -5.55
CA ILE A 201 -15.29 34.98 -5.68
C ILE A 201 -14.97 33.48 -5.72
N ARG A 202 -14.01 33.05 -6.55
CA ARG A 202 -13.48 31.67 -6.56
C ARG A 202 -12.29 31.57 -5.62
N LEU A 203 -12.24 30.47 -4.87
CA LEU A 203 -11.20 30.16 -3.90
C LEU A 203 -10.53 28.83 -4.29
N ASP A 204 -9.36 28.90 -4.90
CA ASP A 204 -8.64 27.71 -5.39
C ASP A 204 -7.29 27.61 -4.68
N GLY A 205 -7.23 26.72 -3.68
CA GLY A 205 -6.02 26.45 -2.90
C GLY A 205 -5.42 25.07 -3.18
N GLY A 206 -6.25 24.11 -3.64
CA GLY A 206 -5.80 22.74 -3.87
C GLY A 206 -5.28 22.07 -2.60
N PRO A 207 -4.74 20.83 -2.67
CA PRO A 207 -4.36 20.04 -1.51
C PRO A 207 -3.61 20.82 -0.42
N THR A 208 -2.50 21.47 -0.78
CA THR A 208 -1.63 22.27 0.10
C THR A 208 -2.33 23.50 0.70
N GLY A 209 -3.26 24.13 -0.03
CA GLY A 209 -3.99 25.32 0.40
C GLY A 209 -5.17 25.08 1.35
N LYS A 210 -5.52 23.82 1.70
CA LYS A 210 -6.80 23.53 2.36
C LYS A 210 -7.03 24.29 3.66
N VAL A 211 -5.99 24.45 4.47
CA VAL A 211 -6.10 25.11 5.77
C VAL A 211 -6.57 26.56 5.64
N LEU A 212 -6.21 27.23 4.54
CA LEU A 212 -6.68 28.58 4.22
C LEU A 212 -8.09 28.55 3.63
N VAL A 213 -8.36 27.63 2.71
CA VAL A 213 -9.70 27.43 2.12
C VAL A 213 -10.76 27.15 3.19
N ASP A 214 -10.49 26.25 4.14
CA ASP A 214 -11.40 25.92 5.25
C ASP A 214 -11.63 27.08 6.20
N LEU A 215 -10.59 27.88 6.44
CA LEU A 215 -10.69 29.09 7.23
C LEU A 215 -11.61 30.11 6.52
N LEU A 216 -11.45 30.27 5.21
CA LEU A 216 -12.27 31.17 4.39
C LEU A 216 -13.72 30.73 4.34
N VAL A 217 -14.00 29.44 4.12
CA VAL A 217 -15.36 28.86 4.17
C VAL A 217 -16.01 29.07 5.54
N ARG A 218 -15.25 28.90 6.63
CA ARG A 218 -15.73 29.15 8.00
C ARG A 218 -16.05 30.62 8.27
N LEU A 219 -15.29 31.54 7.67
CA LEU A 219 -15.45 32.98 7.83
C LEU A 219 -16.47 33.58 6.85
N ALA A 220 -16.78 32.90 5.75
CA ALA A 220 -17.73 33.34 4.74
C ALA A 220 -19.04 33.93 5.32
N PRO A 221 -19.71 33.31 6.30
CA PRO A 221 -20.99 33.83 6.82
C PRO A 221 -20.87 35.14 7.62
N SER A 222 -19.65 35.61 7.91
CA SER A 222 -19.39 36.89 8.60
C SER A 222 -19.13 38.07 7.65
N VAL A 223 -19.08 37.82 6.34
CA VAL A 223 -18.80 38.79 5.27
C VAL A 223 -19.90 38.70 4.21
N PRO A 224 -20.40 39.83 3.65
CA PRO A 224 -21.47 39.81 2.64
C PRO A 224 -20.95 39.45 1.23
N ILE A 225 -20.29 38.28 1.11
CA ILE A 225 -19.65 37.77 -0.11
C ILE A 225 -20.17 36.36 -0.44
N GLU A 226 -20.47 36.11 -1.71
CA GLU A 226 -20.68 34.75 -2.20
C GLU A 226 -19.34 34.16 -2.65
N MET A 227 -19.14 32.85 -2.45
CA MET A 227 -17.90 32.18 -2.82
C MET A 227 -18.16 30.82 -3.47
N LYS A 228 -17.24 30.44 -4.36
CA LYS A 228 -17.09 29.08 -4.87
C LYS A 228 -15.68 28.59 -4.52
N VAL A 229 -15.51 27.28 -4.36
CA VAL A 229 -14.32 26.70 -3.73
C VAL A 229 -13.85 25.47 -4.50
N ASP A 230 -12.53 25.36 -4.71
CA ASP A 230 -11.87 24.28 -5.46
C ASP A 230 -12.61 23.98 -6.80
N THR A 231 -13.12 25.03 -7.47
CA THR A 231 -13.87 24.92 -8.75
C THR A 231 -12.97 24.80 -9.96
N HIS A 232 -11.71 25.27 -9.86
CA HIS A 232 -10.74 25.26 -10.95
C HIS A 232 -9.39 24.66 -10.50
N PRO A 233 -9.30 23.32 -10.37
CA PRO A 233 -8.05 22.64 -10.01
C PRO A 233 -6.89 22.89 -10.98
N ASP A 234 -7.15 23.37 -12.18
CA ASP A 234 -6.18 23.76 -13.18
C ASP A 234 -5.66 25.21 -13.02
N TRP A 235 -6.25 26.03 -12.14
CA TRP A 235 -5.74 27.35 -11.75
C TRP A 235 -4.65 27.29 -10.67
N LEU A 236 -4.45 26.14 -10.03
CA LEU A 236 -3.47 25.93 -8.94
C LEU A 236 -1.99 26.21 -9.33
N GLN A 237 -1.71 26.43 -10.61
CA GLN A 237 -0.39 26.79 -11.15
C GLN A 237 -0.50 27.87 -12.25
N ARG A 238 -1.55 28.71 -12.22
CA ARG A 238 -1.81 29.80 -13.20
C ARG A 238 -1.62 31.22 -12.67
N SER A 239 -1.34 31.38 -11.38
CA SER A 239 -1.02 32.66 -10.75
C SER A 239 -0.08 32.40 -9.56
N ASP A 240 0.44 33.47 -8.93
CA ASP A 240 1.58 33.44 -8.01
C ASP A 240 1.44 32.47 -6.81
N GLN A 241 0.23 32.12 -6.37
CA GLN A 241 0.02 31.04 -5.38
C GLN A 241 0.70 29.74 -5.82
N GLY A 242 0.78 29.48 -7.12
CA GLY A 242 1.37 28.27 -7.69
C GLY A 242 2.82 28.06 -7.25
N SER A 243 3.61 29.13 -7.18
CA SER A 243 4.99 29.15 -6.68
C SER A 243 5.08 28.69 -5.21
N PHE A 244 4.12 29.12 -4.38
CA PHE A 244 4.06 28.76 -2.96
C PHE A 244 3.50 27.34 -2.74
N LEU A 245 2.46 26.96 -3.49
CA LEU A 245 1.92 25.60 -3.49
C LEU A 245 2.97 24.57 -3.91
N ALA A 246 3.79 24.89 -4.91
CA ALA A 246 4.91 24.07 -5.37
C ALA A 246 6.03 23.96 -4.32
N ALA A 247 6.24 25.00 -3.51
CA ALA A 247 7.15 25.00 -2.37
C ALA A 247 6.60 24.27 -1.12
N GLY A 248 5.36 23.79 -1.15
CA GLY A 248 4.70 23.15 -0.01
C GLY A 248 4.18 24.14 1.05
N ILE A 249 4.13 25.43 0.73
CA ILE A 249 3.59 26.48 1.59
C ILE A 249 2.08 26.58 1.33
N PRO A 250 1.21 26.60 2.36
CA PRO A 250 -0.22 26.78 2.17
C PRO A 250 -0.52 28.09 1.44
N ALA A 251 -1.21 28.03 0.30
CA ALA A 251 -1.60 29.21 -0.44
C ALA A 251 -3.01 29.05 -1.02
N VAL A 252 -3.68 30.16 -1.32
CA VAL A 252 -5.02 30.16 -1.92
C VAL A 252 -5.15 31.34 -2.88
N LEU A 253 -5.65 31.05 -4.08
CA LEU A 253 -6.06 32.05 -5.08
C LEU A 253 -7.46 32.57 -4.75
N PHE A 254 -7.66 33.88 -4.84
CA PHE A 254 -8.97 34.53 -4.94
C PHE A 254 -9.11 35.07 -6.35
N SER A 255 -10.08 34.60 -7.13
CA SER A 255 -10.22 35.01 -8.53
C SER A 255 -11.65 34.98 -9.10
N CYS A 256 -11.83 35.65 -10.24
CA CYS A 256 -13.01 35.61 -11.09
C CYS A 256 -12.76 34.67 -12.28
N GLU A 257 -13.79 34.38 -13.09
CA GLU A 257 -13.63 33.62 -14.34
C GLU A 257 -13.03 34.49 -15.44
N ASP A 258 -12.31 33.89 -16.39
CA ASP A 258 -11.95 34.51 -17.68
C ASP A 258 -13.18 35.23 -18.29
N HIS A 259 -13.10 36.55 -18.40
CA HIS A 259 -14.15 37.38 -18.99
C HIS A 259 -13.81 37.85 -20.40
N GLU A 260 -14.76 38.45 -21.12
CA GLU A 260 -14.58 38.81 -22.53
C GLU A 260 -13.42 39.77 -22.82
N ASP A 261 -12.96 40.53 -21.81
CA ASP A 261 -11.81 41.44 -21.91
C ASP A 261 -10.50 40.86 -21.32
N TYR A 262 -10.49 39.62 -20.82
CA TYR A 262 -9.30 39.02 -20.22
C TYR A 262 -8.16 38.93 -21.24
N HIS A 263 -6.95 39.33 -20.85
CA HIS A 263 -5.79 39.51 -21.73
C HIS A 263 -6.09 40.36 -22.99
N LYS A 264 -6.89 41.43 -22.87
CA LYS A 264 -7.20 42.38 -23.96
C LYS A 264 -6.99 43.83 -23.52
N VAL A 265 -6.73 44.68 -24.51
CA VAL A 265 -6.61 46.14 -24.31
C VAL A 265 -7.85 46.72 -23.65
N THR A 266 -9.01 46.09 -23.87
CA THR A 266 -10.30 46.50 -23.35
C THR A 266 -10.55 46.15 -21.88
N ASP A 267 -9.59 45.61 -21.13
CA ASP A 267 -9.70 45.46 -19.66
C ASP A 267 -9.47 46.80 -18.94
N HIS A 268 -10.48 47.66 -18.99
CA HIS A 268 -10.46 49.03 -18.49
C HIS A 268 -11.18 49.19 -17.13
N ALA A 269 -10.76 50.20 -16.37
CA ALA A 269 -11.24 50.46 -15.01
C ALA A 269 -12.71 50.92 -14.90
N ASP A 270 -13.40 51.24 -16.00
CA ASP A 270 -14.85 51.50 -15.99
C ASP A 270 -15.70 50.21 -15.90
N LYS A 271 -15.08 49.04 -16.07
CA LYS A 271 -15.75 47.72 -16.07
C LYS A 271 -15.65 46.95 -14.75
N VAL A 272 -14.91 47.46 -13.76
CA VAL A 272 -14.62 46.74 -12.51
C VAL A 272 -15.73 46.92 -11.46
N ASP A 273 -16.16 45.84 -10.82
CA ASP A 273 -16.94 45.91 -9.58
C ASP A 273 -15.99 46.01 -8.38
N SER A 274 -15.62 47.24 -8.04
CA SER A 274 -14.87 47.54 -6.82
C SER A 274 -15.58 47.14 -5.52
N THR A 275 -16.89 46.86 -5.55
CA THR A 275 -17.63 46.29 -4.41
C THR A 275 -17.26 44.84 -4.18
N LEU A 276 -17.10 44.04 -5.24
CA LEU A 276 -16.60 42.66 -5.15
C LEU A 276 -15.16 42.66 -4.61
N ALA A 277 -14.29 43.53 -5.13
CA ALA A 277 -12.93 43.68 -4.63
C ALA A 277 -12.88 44.06 -3.13
N ALA A 278 -13.72 45.01 -2.69
CA ALA A 278 -13.86 45.39 -1.28
C ALA A 278 -14.33 44.22 -0.39
N LYS A 279 -15.33 43.45 -0.85
CA LYS A 279 -15.81 42.25 -0.14
C LYS A 279 -14.71 41.19 -0.03
N THR A 280 -13.96 40.94 -1.10
CA THR A 280 -12.85 39.99 -1.12
C THR A 280 -11.74 40.42 -0.17
N ALA A 281 -11.36 41.70 -0.18
CA ALA A 281 -10.43 42.27 0.80
C ALA A 281 -10.93 42.15 2.25
N THR A 282 -12.25 42.26 2.49
CA THR A 282 -12.85 42.04 3.82
C THR A 282 -12.67 40.60 4.29
N LEU A 283 -12.90 39.63 3.40
CA LEU A 283 -12.73 38.20 3.68
C LEU A 283 -11.26 37.84 3.94
N VAL A 284 -10.32 38.33 3.13
CA VAL A 284 -8.88 38.16 3.37
C VAL A 284 -8.48 38.80 4.71
N THR A 285 -8.97 40.01 5.01
CA THR A 285 -8.72 40.68 6.29
C THR A 285 -9.21 39.84 7.48
N ALA A 286 -10.41 39.27 7.39
CA ALA A 286 -10.95 38.37 8.41
C ALA A 286 -10.08 37.11 8.58
N ALA A 287 -9.66 36.50 7.47
CA ALA A 287 -8.81 35.31 7.47
C ALA A 287 -7.44 35.58 8.08
N VAL A 288 -6.76 36.68 7.71
CA VAL A 288 -5.47 37.06 8.30
C VAL A 288 -5.59 37.34 9.80
N ARG A 289 -6.67 38.00 10.26
CA ARG A 289 -6.92 38.23 11.70
C ARG A 289 -7.10 36.92 12.48
N ALA A 290 -7.84 35.96 11.93
CA ALA A 290 -8.05 34.65 12.56
C ALA A 290 -6.78 33.79 12.54
N PHE A 291 -6.15 33.66 11.37
CA PHE A 291 -4.95 32.86 11.14
C PHE A 291 -3.70 33.39 11.87
N SER A 292 -3.71 34.68 12.20
CA SER A 292 -2.72 35.26 13.10
C SER A 292 -2.84 34.76 14.54
N LYS A 293 -4.06 34.72 15.08
CA LYS A 293 -4.33 34.45 16.51
C LYS A 293 -4.43 32.97 16.83
N GLU A 294 -4.91 32.19 15.87
CA GLU A 294 -4.87 30.74 15.96
C GLU A 294 -3.40 30.30 15.80
N MET A 295 -2.74 30.06 16.94
CA MET A 295 -1.33 29.67 17.02
C MET A 295 -1.10 28.20 16.59
N THR A 296 -1.71 27.79 15.47
CA THR A 296 -1.34 26.63 14.66
C THR A 296 -2.13 26.56 13.35
N PRO A 297 -1.46 26.49 12.18
CA PRO A 297 -1.83 25.57 11.10
C PRO A 297 -1.27 24.17 11.40
N ARG A 298 -1.73 23.56 12.49
CA ARG A 298 -1.71 22.10 12.63
C ARG A 298 -3.01 21.59 12.01
N PHE A 299 -2.94 20.32 11.59
CA PHE A 299 -4.01 19.55 10.97
C PHE A 299 -4.26 19.87 9.48
N ASP A 300 -3.72 19.03 8.59
CA ASP A 300 -4.35 18.74 7.30
C ASP A 300 -5.65 17.97 7.59
N LEU A 301 -6.77 18.68 7.47
CA LEU A 301 -8.12 18.18 7.68
C LEU A 301 -8.87 17.96 6.36
N ARG A 302 -8.22 17.53 5.28
CA ARG A 302 -8.92 16.85 4.16
C ARG A 302 -9.29 15.42 4.57
N PRO A 303 -10.59 15.09 4.69
CA PRO A 303 -11.03 13.81 4.16
C PRO A 303 -10.63 13.79 2.68
N LEU A 304 -10.04 12.70 2.18
CA LEU A 304 -9.88 12.54 0.74
C LEU A 304 -11.28 12.52 0.10
N THR A 305 -11.52 13.46 -0.81
CA THR A 305 -12.76 13.54 -1.57
C THR A 305 -12.81 12.44 -2.64
N VAL A 306 -14.04 12.11 -3.05
CA VAL A 306 -14.38 10.95 -3.88
C VAL A 306 -13.67 10.97 -5.25
N ASP A 307 -13.37 12.16 -5.76
CA ASP A 307 -12.89 12.40 -7.13
C ASP A 307 -11.46 11.88 -7.39
N ALA A 308 -10.68 11.61 -6.34
CA ALA A 308 -9.31 11.11 -6.45
C ALA A 308 -9.21 9.62 -6.87
N LEU A 309 -10.33 8.90 -6.99
CA LEU A 309 -10.36 7.46 -7.32
C LEU A 309 -10.54 7.14 -8.81
N THR A 310 -10.98 8.09 -9.63
CA THR A 310 -11.31 7.84 -11.06
C THR A 310 -10.34 8.49 -12.04
N ALA A 311 -9.54 9.48 -11.62
CA ALA A 311 -8.69 10.27 -12.52
C ALA A 311 -7.24 9.77 -12.70
N GLY A 312 -6.76 8.84 -11.88
CA GLY A 312 -5.45 8.19 -12.09
C GLY A 312 -4.21 9.08 -11.94
N THR A 313 -4.27 10.19 -11.18
CA THR A 313 -3.09 11.00 -10.78
C THR A 313 -3.22 11.57 -9.36
N ARG A 314 -2.77 10.82 -8.35
CA ARG A 314 -2.62 11.27 -6.95
C ARG A 314 -1.16 11.06 -6.48
N THR A 315 -0.73 11.66 -5.37
CA THR A 315 0.48 11.21 -4.64
C THR A 315 0.07 10.48 -3.35
N LEU A 316 0.75 9.37 -3.05
CA LEU A 316 0.67 8.63 -1.79
C LEU A 316 1.89 8.94 -0.92
N ARG A 317 1.65 9.49 0.27
CA ARG A 317 2.68 9.89 1.24
C ARG A 317 2.91 8.78 2.27
N ILE A 318 4.12 8.25 2.34
CA ILE A 318 4.48 7.09 3.16
C ILE A 318 5.45 7.51 4.28
N GLY A 319 5.05 7.37 5.53
CA GLY A 319 5.91 7.60 6.70
C GLY A 319 6.74 6.39 7.09
N ARG A 320 7.99 6.63 7.49
CA ARG A 320 8.96 5.62 7.95
C ARG A 320 9.87 6.19 9.03
N SER A 321 10.32 5.36 9.96
CA SER A 321 11.36 5.75 10.92
C SER A 321 12.77 5.76 10.33
N ARG A 322 13.69 6.43 11.06
CA ARG A 322 15.15 6.24 10.98
C ARG A 322 15.63 5.14 11.92
N ASP A 323 14.94 4.98 13.05
CA ASP A 323 15.27 4.04 14.13
C ASP A 323 14.84 2.62 13.76
N PHE A 324 13.78 2.51 12.95
CA PHE A 324 13.26 1.30 12.35
C PHE A 324 13.15 1.53 10.85
N ALA A 325 13.82 0.72 10.05
CA ALA A 325 13.78 0.82 8.61
C ALA A 325 12.85 -0.27 8.03
N PRO A 326 12.05 0.03 6.99
CA PRO A 326 11.05 -0.87 6.42
C PRO A 326 11.67 -2.22 6.07
N TYR A 327 11.08 -3.29 6.61
CA TYR A 327 11.68 -4.61 6.87
C TYR A 327 13.04 -4.86 6.21
N TRP A 328 14.10 -4.43 6.88
CA TRP A 328 15.45 -4.88 6.55
C TRP A 328 15.56 -6.36 6.89
N ASN A 329 15.71 -7.22 5.88
CA ASN A 329 16.20 -8.55 6.15
C ASN A 329 17.62 -8.46 6.72
N VAL A 330 17.75 -8.70 8.02
CA VAL A 330 18.99 -8.53 8.77
C VAL A 330 20.06 -9.57 8.39
N THR A 331 19.73 -10.56 7.55
CA THR A 331 20.68 -11.54 7.00
C THR A 331 21.33 -11.05 5.69
N THR A 332 20.60 -10.31 4.84
CA THR A 332 21.03 -9.89 3.50
C THR A 332 21.29 -8.37 3.43
N ARG A 333 22.21 -7.90 4.28
CA ARG A 333 22.54 -6.47 4.45
C ARG A 333 23.14 -5.80 3.20
N ARG A 334 22.30 -5.45 2.21
CA ARG A 334 22.66 -4.68 1.01
C ARG A 334 22.22 -3.22 1.18
N MET A 335 23.19 -2.31 1.35
CA MET A 335 22.97 -0.88 1.62
C MET A 335 22.43 -0.06 0.41
N LYS A 336 21.62 -0.65 -0.46
CA LYS A 336 21.11 -0.01 -1.69
C LYS A 336 19.62 -0.24 -1.98
N ASP A 337 18.96 -1.20 -1.33
CA ASP A 337 17.54 -1.49 -1.57
C ASP A 337 16.63 -0.73 -0.59
N ARG A 338 15.43 -0.32 -1.04
CA ARG A 338 14.50 0.52 -0.26
C ARG A 338 13.62 -0.23 0.75
N GLY A 339 13.64 -1.57 0.74
CA GLY A 339 12.82 -2.44 1.61
C GLY A 339 11.52 -2.92 0.97
N LEU A 340 10.95 -4.02 1.47
CA LEU A 340 9.75 -4.67 0.92
C LEU A 340 8.57 -3.69 0.80
N ASP A 341 8.27 -2.95 1.86
CA ASP A 341 7.15 -2.02 1.89
C ASP A 341 7.28 -0.94 0.82
N ALA A 342 8.51 -0.47 0.57
CA ALA A 342 8.77 0.55 -0.44
C ALA A 342 8.35 0.10 -1.84
N ASP A 343 8.59 -1.16 -2.18
CA ASP A 343 8.25 -1.69 -3.49
C ASP A 343 6.80 -2.14 -3.58
N ILE A 344 6.19 -2.65 -2.50
CA ILE A 344 4.73 -2.86 -2.43
C ILE A 344 4.01 -1.54 -2.71
N TRP A 345 4.39 -0.47 -2.04
CA TRP A 345 3.78 0.84 -2.25
C TRP A 345 4.09 1.45 -3.61
N THR A 346 5.30 1.23 -4.14
CA THR A 346 5.66 1.70 -5.50
C THR A 346 4.79 1.03 -6.57
N GLU A 347 4.56 -0.29 -6.45
CA GLU A 347 3.73 -1.01 -7.42
C GLU A 347 2.24 -0.75 -7.21
N LEU A 348 1.75 -0.69 -5.97
CA LEU A 348 0.36 -0.29 -5.67
C LEU A 348 0.06 1.10 -6.26
N ALA A 349 0.93 2.08 -6.01
CA ALA A 349 0.73 3.42 -6.53
C ALA A 349 0.72 3.41 -8.07
N LYS A 350 1.69 2.76 -8.71
CA LYS A 350 1.71 2.57 -10.18
C LYS A 350 0.41 1.98 -10.72
N ARG A 351 -0.19 1.00 -10.03
CA ARG A 351 -1.45 0.36 -10.45
C ARG A 351 -2.69 1.26 -10.26
N LEU A 352 -2.67 2.13 -9.25
CA LEU A 352 -3.69 3.15 -9.01
C LEU A 352 -3.48 4.44 -9.84
N GLY A 353 -2.41 4.53 -10.65
CA GLY A 353 -2.00 5.77 -11.33
C GLY A 353 -1.37 6.81 -10.38
N TRP A 354 -1.06 6.44 -9.15
CA TRP A 354 -0.53 7.32 -8.14
C TRP A 354 1.01 7.40 -8.18
N LYS A 355 1.55 8.55 -7.79
CA LYS A 355 2.96 8.78 -7.46
C LYS A 355 3.22 8.36 -6.01
N VAL A 356 4.45 7.98 -5.69
CA VAL A 356 4.88 7.73 -4.29
C VAL A 356 5.77 8.87 -3.81
N GLN A 357 5.55 9.29 -2.56
CA GLN A 357 6.46 10.14 -1.80
C GLN A 357 6.78 9.46 -0.46
N GLU A 358 8.06 9.20 -0.21
CA GLU A 358 8.53 8.64 1.07
C GLU A 358 8.95 9.77 2.01
N LYS A 359 8.55 9.70 3.28
CA LYS A 359 8.92 10.67 4.31
C LYS A 359 9.53 9.96 5.52
N ILE A 360 10.72 10.41 5.90
CA ILE A 360 11.37 10.00 7.14
C ILE A 360 10.84 10.86 8.28
N VAL A 361 10.28 10.21 9.29
CA VAL A 361 9.67 10.79 10.51
C VAL A 361 10.29 10.06 11.70
N ASN A 362 10.53 10.67 12.86
CA ASN A 362 11.06 9.89 14.01
C ASN A 362 10.00 8.89 14.50
N ALA A 363 10.39 7.72 15.03
CA ALA A 363 9.43 6.68 15.42
C ALA A 363 8.29 7.19 16.31
N LYS A 364 8.63 8.00 17.32
CA LYS A 364 7.69 8.64 18.26
C LYS A 364 6.71 9.63 17.62
N ASP A 365 7.05 10.20 16.47
CA ASP A 365 6.28 11.24 15.79
C ASP A 365 5.38 10.64 14.69
N LEU A 366 5.58 9.36 14.31
CA LEU A 366 4.79 8.67 13.28
C LEU A 366 3.27 8.68 13.51
N PRO A 367 2.73 8.44 14.73
CA PRO A 367 1.28 8.53 14.96
C PRO A 367 0.77 9.94 14.71
N SER A 368 1.49 10.96 15.20
CA SER A 368 1.13 12.37 15.00
C SER A 368 1.22 12.77 13.53
N ALA A 369 2.20 12.26 12.77
CA ALA A 369 2.30 12.44 11.33
C ALA A 369 1.10 11.82 10.59
N LEU A 370 0.69 10.61 10.99
CA LEU A 370 -0.47 9.94 10.39
C LEU A 370 -1.78 10.66 10.73
N THR A 371 -2.03 11.00 12.00
CA THR A 371 -3.24 11.73 12.42
C THR A 371 -3.30 13.15 11.83
N SER A 372 -2.15 13.81 11.65
CA SER A 372 -2.10 15.17 11.09
C SER A 372 -2.21 15.24 9.57
N GLY A 373 -2.22 14.10 8.86
CA GLY A 373 -2.22 14.03 7.40
C GLY A 373 -0.86 14.29 6.75
N GLU A 374 0.22 14.44 7.53
CA GLU A 374 1.60 14.58 7.04
C GLU A 374 2.03 13.38 6.17
N ILE A 375 1.50 12.20 6.51
CA ILE A 375 1.63 10.94 5.78
C ILE A 375 0.23 10.32 5.63
N ASP A 376 -0.04 9.69 4.49
CA ASP A 376 -1.29 8.96 4.25
C ASP A 376 -1.25 7.58 4.91
N VAL A 377 -0.05 7.04 5.11
CA VAL A 377 0.18 5.70 5.62
C VAL A 377 1.54 5.57 6.33
N ILE A 378 1.59 4.77 7.41
CA ILE A 378 2.85 4.33 8.03
C ILE A 378 3.28 3.00 7.40
N ALA A 379 4.48 2.97 6.81
CA ALA A 379 5.14 1.76 6.32
C ALA A 379 6.31 1.40 7.23
N ASP A 380 5.97 1.08 8.47
CA ASP A 380 6.92 0.75 9.53
C ASP A 380 6.32 -0.35 10.42
N GLY A 381 7.17 -1.24 10.94
CA GLY A 381 6.73 -2.44 11.67
C GLY A 381 6.23 -2.18 13.09
N TYR A 382 6.28 -0.94 13.55
CA TYR A 382 6.06 -0.53 14.93
C TYR A 382 4.90 0.47 15.03
N LEU A 383 3.88 0.15 15.83
CA LEU A 383 2.86 1.09 16.27
C LEU A 383 3.34 1.75 17.55
N VAL A 384 3.41 3.07 17.59
CA VAL A 384 3.61 3.81 18.85
C VAL A 384 2.24 4.16 19.43
N ILE A 385 1.94 3.61 20.61
CA ILE A 385 0.86 4.11 21.47
C ILE A 385 1.38 5.40 22.13
N THR A 386 0.75 6.54 21.86
CA THR A 386 1.06 7.77 22.61
C THR A 386 0.51 7.64 24.02
N GLY A 387 1.30 8.05 25.03
CA GLY A 387 0.87 8.00 26.43
C GLY A 387 -0.49 8.67 26.66
N GLU A 388 -1.27 8.12 27.60
CA GLU A 388 -2.69 8.42 27.88
C GLU A 388 -3.74 7.68 27.01
N ASN A 389 -3.69 6.34 26.96
CA ASN A 389 -4.85 5.43 26.78
C ASN A 389 -5.90 5.70 25.67
N GLN A 390 -5.61 6.56 24.69
CA GLN A 390 -6.44 6.80 23.51
C GLN A 390 -6.13 5.70 22.49
N PRO A 391 -7.04 4.74 22.23
CA PRO A 391 -6.84 3.81 21.14
C PRO A 391 -6.85 4.60 19.82
N PHE A 392 -5.81 4.41 19.01
CA PHE A 392 -5.87 4.81 17.61
C PHE A 392 -6.97 3.94 16.98
N GLU A 393 -8.18 4.47 16.79
CA GLU A 393 -9.22 3.73 16.10
C GLU A 393 -8.72 3.42 14.68
N LEU A 394 -8.64 2.14 14.35
CA LEU A 394 -8.15 1.59 13.08
C LEU A 394 -9.27 0.76 12.44
N THR A 395 -9.45 0.86 11.12
CA THR A 395 -10.54 0.17 10.38
C THR A 395 -10.24 -1.29 10.06
N ARG A 396 -9.13 -1.83 10.59
CA ARG A 396 -8.59 -3.20 10.45
C ARG A 396 -8.16 -3.59 9.02
N ALA A 397 -7.25 -4.55 8.83
CA ALA A 397 -6.52 -5.34 9.84
C ALA A 397 -5.42 -4.55 10.57
N TYR A 398 -4.58 -5.27 11.31
CA TYR A 398 -3.31 -4.87 11.93
C TYR A 398 -2.39 -6.11 11.85
N LEU A 399 -1.06 -5.95 11.98
CA LEU A 399 0.01 -6.98 12.04
C LEU A 399 1.06 -6.96 10.90
N THR A 400 2.16 -7.67 11.16
CA THR A 400 3.51 -7.42 10.64
C THR A 400 3.89 -8.37 9.48
N ALA A 401 4.94 -8.04 8.71
CA ALA A 401 5.19 -8.63 7.38
C ALA A 401 5.33 -10.17 7.29
N ASP A 402 5.58 -10.85 8.41
CA ASP A 402 5.56 -12.31 8.51
C ASP A 402 4.69 -12.86 9.65
N GLY A 403 3.82 -12.03 10.22
CA GLY A 403 2.93 -12.37 11.32
C GLY A 403 3.52 -12.14 12.72
N MET A 404 2.78 -12.60 13.73
CA MET A 404 3.21 -12.55 15.14
C MET A 404 3.93 -13.83 15.53
N GLY A 405 4.96 -13.69 16.36
CA GLY A 405 5.74 -14.80 16.90
C GLY A 405 5.89 -14.74 18.42
N ALA A 406 6.24 -15.89 19.01
CA ALA A 406 6.86 -15.93 20.33
C ALA A 406 8.33 -16.34 20.19
N LEU A 407 9.21 -15.61 20.86
CA LEU A 407 10.55 -16.08 21.20
C LEU A 407 10.47 -16.86 22.52
N LEU A 408 10.93 -18.10 22.48
CA LEU A 408 10.92 -19.04 23.61
C LEU A 408 12.34 -19.57 23.84
N LYS A 409 12.61 -20.15 25.01
CA LYS A 409 13.78 -21.04 25.15
C LYS A 409 13.60 -22.29 24.29
N MET A 410 14.72 -22.85 23.84
CA MET A 410 14.74 -24.06 23.02
C MET A 410 14.09 -25.27 23.72
N ASP A 411 14.25 -25.39 25.04
CA ASP A 411 13.70 -26.43 25.92
C ASP A 411 12.24 -26.17 26.37
N SER A 412 11.62 -25.08 25.92
CA SER A 412 10.22 -24.78 26.26
C SER A 412 9.27 -25.88 25.78
N THR A 413 8.26 -26.20 26.58
CA THR A 413 7.18 -27.12 26.18
C THR A 413 6.07 -26.43 25.39
N LEU A 414 6.13 -25.10 25.23
CA LEU A 414 5.10 -24.31 24.56
C LEU A 414 5.27 -24.41 23.03
N THR A 415 4.31 -25.04 22.36
CA THR A 415 4.38 -25.35 20.92
C THR A 415 3.42 -24.50 20.10
N ALA A 416 2.19 -24.30 20.56
CA ALA A 416 1.13 -23.59 19.86
C ALA A 416 0.47 -22.53 20.75
N ARG A 417 -0.33 -21.63 20.14
CA ARG A 417 -1.03 -20.53 20.83
C ARG A 417 -1.96 -20.97 21.96
N SER A 418 -2.48 -22.20 21.90
CA SER A 418 -3.26 -22.83 22.98
C SER A 418 -2.50 -22.92 24.30
N ASP A 419 -1.19 -23.13 24.22
CA ASP A 419 -0.36 -23.60 25.32
C ASP A 419 0.04 -22.46 26.28
N PHE A 420 -0.19 -21.21 25.90
CA PHE A 420 0.24 -20.01 26.64
C PHE A 420 -0.73 -19.60 27.76
N SER A 421 -1.84 -20.32 27.91
CA SER A 421 -2.85 -20.03 28.92
C SER A 421 -2.31 -20.33 30.32
N SER A 422 -2.13 -19.30 31.14
CA SER A 422 -1.45 -19.27 32.46
C SER A 422 0.06 -18.99 32.47
N GLN A 423 0.69 -18.68 31.33
CA GLN A 423 2.14 -18.42 31.24
C GLN A 423 2.46 -16.93 31.26
N ARG A 424 3.67 -16.57 31.71
CA ARG A 424 4.17 -15.19 31.75
C ARG A 424 4.80 -14.83 30.41
N PHE A 425 4.27 -13.80 29.75
CA PHE A 425 4.80 -13.32 28.47
C PHE A 425 5.18 -11.85 28.55
N ALA A 426 6.37 -11.53 28.06
CA ALA A 426 6.81 -10.16 27.86
C ALA A 426 6.50 -9.65 26.43
N PHE A 427 6.39 -8.34 26.29
CA PHE A 427 6.45 -7.64 25.00
C PHE A 427 7.05 -6.25 25.18
N ALA A 428 7.49 -5.63 24.09
CA ALA A 428 7.87 -4.22 24.12
C ALA A 428 6.62 -3.38 24.41
N LYS A 429 6.73 -2.41 25.34
CA LYS A 429 5.66 -1.45 25.61
C LYS A 429 5.44 -0.55 24.39
N ASP A 430 4.19 -0.16 24.18
CA ASP A 430 3.72 0.66 23.08
C ASP A 430 4.12 0.00 21.74
N SER A 431 3.71 -1.27 21.51
CA SER A 431 4.13 -2.07 20.34
C SER A 431 3.03 -2.96 19.74
N SER A 432 3.30 -3.56 18.57
CA SER A 432 2.40 -4.54 17.94
C SER A 432 2.21 -5.83 18.72
N ALA A 433 3.21 -6.24 19.49
CA ALA A 433 3.11 -7.40 20.36
C ALA A 433 2.16 -7.17 21.55
N GLU A 434 2.13 -5.95 22.11
CA GLU A 434 1.23 -5.57 23.20
C GLU A 434 -0.23 -5.61 22.76
N VAL A 435 -0.57 -4.91 21.67
CA VAL A 435 -1.93 -4.86 21.11
C VAL A 435 -2.42 -6.26 20.73
N TRP A 436 -1.56 -7.07 20.12
CA TRP A 436 -1.89 -8.46 19.80
C TRP A 436 -2.11 -9.29 21.06
N ALA A 437 -1.20 -9.24 22.03
CA ALA A 437 -1.29 -10.04 23.25
C ALA A 437 -2.55 -9.74 24.07
N HIS A 438 -2.91 -8.46 24.25
CA HIS A 438 -4.15 -8.08 24.92
C HIS A 438 -5.41 -8.55 24.18
N SER A 439 -5.38 -8.63 22.84
CA SER A 439 -6.51 -9.07 22.03
C SER A 439 -6.63 -10.59 21.86
N HIS A 440 -5.50 -11.31 21.95
CA HIS A 440 -5.39 -12.70 21.47
C HIS A 440 -4.80 -13.69 22.49
N ALA A 441 -4.20 -13.18 23.57
CA ALA A 441 -3.58 -13.93 24.67
C ALA A 441 -4.04 -13.43 26.05
N ALA A 442 -5.31 -13.01 26.16
CA ALA A 442 -5.90 -12.45 27.39
C ALA A 442 -5.86 -13.39 28.62
N ASN A 443 -5.60 -14.69 28.43
CA ASN A 443 -5.44 -15.70 29.49
C ASN A 443 -3.97 -15.93 29.90
N ALA A 444 -3.02 -15.16 29.35
CA ALA A 444 -1.61 -15.17 29.74
C ALA A 444 -1.31 -14.03 30.73
N ALA A 445 -0.27 -14.17 31.55
CA ALA A 445 0.23 -13.12 32.42
C ALA A 445 1.14 -12.16 31.63
N LEU A 446 0.57 -11.06 31.15
CA LEU A 446 1.22 -10.13 30.22
C LEU A 446 2.06 -9.06 30.93
N THR A 447 3.29 -8.83 30.44
CA THR A 447 4.25 -7.86 31.00
C THR A 447 4.78 -6.91 29.92
N ALA A 448 4.44 -5.62 30.03
CA ALA A 448 4.95 -4.57 29.16
C ALA A 448 6.37 -4.13 29.58
N MET A 449 7.36 -4.26 28.70
CA MET A 449 8.74 -3.85 28.95
C MET A 449 9.07 -2.51 28.29
N THR A 450 9.53 -1.53 29.07
CA THR A 450 9.92 -0.19 28.59
C THR A 450 11.32 -0.14 27.96
N THR A 451 12.04 -1.26 27.91
CA THR A 451 13.42 -1.36 27.44
C THR A 451 13.51 -1.95 26.01
N PRO A 452 14.60 -1.70 25.26
CA PRO A 452 14.72 -2.13 23.87
C PRO A 452 14.57 -3.64 23.67
N ILE A 453 14.05 -4.06 22.51
CA ILE A 453 13.66 -5.44 22.18
C ILE A 453 14.73 -6.51 22.47
N GLY A 454 16.02 -6.16 22.40
CA GLY A 454 17.13 -7.05 22.76
C GLY A 454 17.18 -7.46 24.24
N THR A 455 16.66 -6.62 25.14
CA THR A 455 16.60 -6.94 26.59
C THR A 455 15.48 -7.94 26.93
N ILE A 456 14.44 -8.02 26.11
CA ILE A 456 13.30 -8.93 26.30
C ILE A 456 13.76 -10.39 26.20
N ALA A 457 14.67 -10.69 25.27
CA ALA A 457 15.29 -12.01 25.15
C ALA A 457 16.04 -12.43 26.43
N SER A 458 16.72 -11.49 27.10
CA SER A 458 17.42 -11.76 28.37
C SER A 458 16.46 -12.04 29.54
N SER A 459 15.25 -11.48 29.54
CA SER A 459 14.23 -11.81 30.55
C SER A 459 13.64 -13.22 30.35
N VAL A 460 13.49 -13.66 29.09
CA VAL A 460 13.18 -15.06 28.76
C VAL A 460 14.33 -15.98 29.21
N GLU A 461 15.59 -15.60 28.93
CA GLU A 461 16.79 -16.36 29.32
C GLU A 461 16.88 -16.63 30.83
N LYS A 462 16.63 -15.58 31.63
CA LYS A 462 16.64 -15.64 33.10
C LYS A 462 15.42 -16.32 33.73
N GLY A 463 14.37 -16.61 32.94
CA GLY A 463 13.10 -17.14 33.46
C GLY A 463 12.26 -16.10 34.21
N GLU A 464 12.51 -14.81 33.98
CA GLU A 464 11.65 -13.70 34.47
C GLU A 464 10.28 -13.76 33.79
N VAL A 465 10.25 -14.20 32.53
CA VAL A 465 9.07 -14.59 31.76
C VAL A 465 9.31 -15.93 31.04
N ASP A 466 8.23 -16.61 30.69
CA ASP A 466 8.25 -17.95 30.06
C ASP A 466 8.38 -17.85 28.52
N GLY A 467 8.08 -16.68 27.96
CA GLY A 467 8.26 -16.34 26.55
C GLY A 467 8.13 -14.85 26.27
N ALA A 468 8.34 -14.44 25.03
CA ALA A 468 8.21 -13.05 24.60
C ALA A 468 7.51 -12.91 23.26
N PHE A 469 6.42 -12.14 23.22
CA PHE A 469 5.71 -11.81 21.99
C PHE A 469 6.45 -10.71 21.23
N MET A 470 6.62 -10.90 19.93
CA MET A 470 7.24 -9.96 18.99
C MET A 470 6.86 -10.32 17.54
N GLN A 471 7.29 -9.50 16.57
CA GLN A 471 7.19 -9.91 15.15
C GLN A 471 7.89 -11.25 14.93
N TYR A 472 7.32 -12.15 14.13
CA TYR A 472 7.88 -13.48 13.92
C TYR A 472 9.33 -13.41 13.38
N SER A 473 9.62 -12.48 12.48
CA SER A 473 10.94 -12.24 11.89
C SER A 473 12.01 -11.85 12.91
N ASN A 474 11.63 -11.07 13.93
CA ASN A 474 12.52 -10.71 15.03
C ASN A 474 12.79 -11.90 15.95
N ALA A 475 11.77 -12.68 16.29
CA ALA A 475 11.93 -13.92 17.05
C ALA A 475 12.82 -14.93 16.29
N ARG A 476 12.53 -15.17 15.00
CA ARG A 476 13.27 -16.08 14.11
C ARG A 476 14.72 -15.64 13.95
N THR A 477 14.98 -14.35 13.77
CA THR A 477 16.34 -13.80 13.69
C THR A 477 17.12 -13.99 15.00
N ARG A 478 16.48 -13.86 16.16
CA ARG A 478 17.12 -14.11 17.46
C ARG A 478 17.43 -15.59 17.65
N ALA A 479 16.50 -16.49 17.33
CA ALA A 479 16.69 -17.94 17.39
C ALA A 479 17.79 -18.45 16.44
N ILE A 480 17.87 -17.91 15.21
CA ILE A 480 18.96 -18.25 14.26
C ILE A 480 20.34 -17.83 14.79
N ARG A 481 20.41 -16.72 15.53
CA ARG A 481 21.67 -16.19 16.08
C ARG A 481 22.07 -16.81 17.42
N ASP A 482 21.15 -17.52 18.09
CA ASP A 482 21.36 -18.02 19.44
C ASP A 482 20.55 -19.31 19.67
N PRO A 483 21.21 -20.48 19.68
CA PRO A 483 20.55 -21.78 19.77
C PRO A 483 19.93 -22.07 21.14
N ALA A 484 20.10 -21.18 22.14
CA ALA A 484 19.34 -21.26 23.39
C ALA A 484 17.85 -20.91 23.20
N PHE A 485 17.48 -20.33 22.05
CA PHE A 485 16.12 -19.88 21.75
C PHE A 485 15.53 -20.56 20.52
N ARG A 486 14.20 -20.66 20.51
CA ARG A 486 13.41 -20.98 19.31
C ARG A 486 12.33 -19.91 19.07
N ALA A 487 11.86 -19.84 17.83
CA ALA A 487 10.79 -18.96 17.43
C ALA A 487 9.62 -19.79 16.88
N ILE A 488 8.41 -19.52 17.40
CA ILE A 488 7.18 -20.10 16.87
C ILE A 488 6.30 -18.99 16.29
N LYS A 489 5.64 -19.26 15.16
CA LYS A 489 4.69 -18.34 14.53
C LYS A 489 3.32 -18.57 15.18
N LEU A 490 2.70 -17.52 15.68
CA LEU A 490 1.46 -17.58 16.49
C LEU A 490 0.23 -17.18 15.72
N ASP A 491 0.45 -16.28 14.77
CA ASP A 491 -0.56 -15.68 13.95
C ASP A 491 0.07 -15.32 12.62
N SER A 492 -0.65 -15.59 11.54
CA SER A 492 -0.25 -15.23 10.20
C SER A 492 -0.97 -13.95 9.80
N ALA A 493 -0.23 -12.99 9.26
CA ALA A 493 -0.79 -11.73 8.86
C ALA A 493 -0.44 -11.41 7.39
N PRO A 494 -1.41 -10.92 6.59
CA PRO A 494 -1.06 -10.15 5.41
C PRO A 494 -0.34 -8.86 5.83
N SER A 495 0.41 -8.25 4.91
CA SER A 495 1.11 -6.99 5.15
C SER A 495 0.12 -5.88 5.51
N VAL A 496 0.12 -5.41 6.76
CA VAL A 496 -0.75 -4.30 7.19
C VAL A 496 0.03 -3.01 7.41
N TYR A 497 -0.61 -1.92 7.01
CA TYR A 497 -0.13 -0.57 7.16
C TYR A 497 -1.15 0.28 7.92
N ALA A 498 -0.70 1.19 8.78
CA ALA A 498 -1.62 2.05 9.54
C ALA A 498 -2.10 3.23 8.69
N MET A 499 -3.42 3.37 8.54
CA MET A 499 -4.09 4.39 7.72
C MET A 499 -5.19 5.11 8.53
N ARG A 500 -5.53 6.35 8.17
CA ARG A 500 -6.62 7.10 8.80
C ARG A 500 -7.99 6.46 8.47
N THR A 501 -8.80 6.23 9.49
CA THR A 501 -10.09 5.50 9.41
C THR A 501 -11.22 6.29 8.77
N GLU A 502 -11.18 7.60 8.93
CA GLU A 502 -12.10 8.57 8.35
C GLU A 502 -12.00 8.70 6.82
N ASN A 503 -11.18 7.88 6.15
CA ASN A 503 -11.20 7.76 4.69
C ASN A 503 -11.44 6.35 4.15
N ARG A 504 -12.69 5.91 4.31
CA ARG A 504 -13.14 4.59 3.88
C ARG A 504 -12.89 4.30 2.40
N LEU A 505 -13.06 5.28 1.50
CA LEU A 505 -12.88 5.10 0.06
C LEU A 505 -11.44 4.79 -0.35
N VAL A 506 -10.45 5.45 0.25
CA VAL A 506 -9.03 5.13 0.01
C VAL A 506 -8.63 3.82 0.69
N VAL A 507 -9.15 3.54 1.88
CA VAL A 507 -8.95 2.25 2.55
C VAL A 507 -9.49 1.10 1.70
N ASP A 508 -10.70 1.23 1.18
CA ASP A 508 -11.37 0.21 0.35
C ASP A 508 -10.68 0.09 -1.01
N ALA A 509 -10.22 1.18 -1.64
CA ALA A 509 -9.48 1.13 -2.90
C ALA A 509 -8.08 0.51 -2.76
N ILE A 510 -7.35 0.86 -1.70
CA ILE A 510 -6.04 0.25 -1.39
C ILE A 510 -6.25 -1.22 -1.02
N SER A 511 -7.28 -1.56 -0.25
CA SER A 511 -7.60 -2.95 0.09
C SER A 511 -8.02 -3.76 -1.13
N SER A 512 -8.81 -3.19 -2.03
CA SER A 512 -9.22 -3.80 -3.30
C SER A 512 -8.01 -4.00 -4.22
N GLU A 513 -7.11 -3.02 -4.31
CA GLU A 513 -5.95 -3.13 -5.20
C GLU A 513 -4.84 -3.99 -4.59
N LEU A 514 -4.65 -4.02 -3.27
CA LEU A 514 -3.82 -5.01 -2.59
C LEU A 514 -4.38 -6.43 -2.79
N ALA A 515 -5.70 -6.63 -2.69
CA ALA A 515 -6.33 -7.92 -3.00
C ALA A 515 -6.18 -8.29 -4.49
N ALA A 516 -6.27 -7.33 -5.41
CA ALA A 516 -5.99 -7.55 -6.83
C ALA A 516 -4.51 -7.87 -7.08
N MET A 517 -3.58 -7.21 -6.40
CA MET A 517 -2.14 -7.51 -6.44
C MET A 517 -1.80 -8.85 -5.78
N GLU A 518 -2.58 -9.32 -4.80
CA GLU A 518 -2.47 -10.64 -4.21
C GLU A 518 -2.88 -11.71 -5.24
N GLY A 519 -4.07 -11.58 -5.84
CA GLY A 519 -4.53 -12.44 -6.93
C GLY A 519 -3.53 -12.51 -8.08
N LEU A 520 -3.20 -11.34 -8.66
CA LEU A 520 -2.26 -11.16 -9.78
C LEU A 520 -0.79 -11.53 -9.47
N GLN A 521 -0.52 -12.16 -8.32
CA GLN A 521 0.80 -12.64 -7.89
C GLN A 521 1.86 -11.53 -7.73
N ILE A 522 1.43 -10.27 -7.63
CA ILE A 522 2.31 -9.10 -7.50
C ILE A 522 2.82 -8.97 -6.06
N LEU A 523 1.94 -9.03 -5.06
CA LEU A 523 2.38 -9.07 -3.65
C LEU A 523 3.22 -10.32 -3.36
N PRO A 524 2.80 -11.53 -3.80
CA PRO A 524 3.67 -12.71 -3.85
C PRO A 524 5.06 -12.47 -4.46
N THR A 525 5.15 -11.87 -5.66
CA THR A 525 6.44 -11.59 -6.33
C THR A 525 7.30 -10.58 -5.57
N LEU A 526 6.70 -9.55 -4.99
CA LEU A 526 7.41 -8.53 -4.22
C LEU A 526 7.90 -9.08 -2.88
N ARG A 527 7.07 -9.88 -2.18
CA ARG A 527 7.49 -10.64 -1.00
C ARG A 527 8.70 -11.52 -1.34
N ALA A 528 8.61 -12.31 -2.42
CA ALA A 528 9.68 -13.19 -2.86
C ALA A 528 10.99 -12.45 -3.22
N LYS A 529 10.92 -11.23 -3.77
CA LYS A 529 12.09 -10.37 -4.00
C LYS A 529 12.90 -10.11 -2.71
N TYR A 530 12.21 -10.01 -1.57
CA TYR A 530 12.80 -9.72 -0.26
C TYR A 530 12.90 -10.96 0.63
N GLY A 531 12.79 -12.17 0.07
CA GLY A 531 12.91 -13.44 0.80
C GLY A 531 11.69 -13.83 1.63
N PHE A 532 10.62 -13.02 1.61
CA PHE A 532 9.33 -13.38 2.18
C PHE A 532 8.64 -14.36 1.22
N PRO A 533 8.32 -15.59 1.63
CA PRO A 533 7.67 -16.54 0.74
C PRO A 533 6.34 -15.99 0.20
N ALA A 534 6.10 -16.11 -1.10
CA ALA A 534 4.82 -15.86 -1.77
C ALA A 534 3.68 -16.69 -1.13
N PRO A 535 2.81 -16.12 -0.28
CA PRO A 535 1.93 -16.92 0.57
C PRO A 535 0.87 -17.64 -0.28
N HIS A 536 1.05 -18.95 -0.48
CA HIS A 536 0.10 -19.80 -1.22
C HIS A 536 -0.91 -20.47 -0.29
N SER A 537 -2.16 -20.49 -0.71
CA SER A 537 -3.26 -21.22 -0.09
C SER A 537 -3.13 -22.70 -0.41
N VAL A 538 -2.53 -23.46 0.51
CA VAL A 538 -2.22 -24.89 0.32
C VAL A 538 -3.38 -25.76 0.78
N ILE A 539 -3.89 -26.62 -0.11
CA ILE A 539 -4.65 -27.80 0.30
C ILE A 539 -3.73 -29.00 0.40
N GLY A 540 -3.89 -29.80 1.45
CA GLY A 540 -3.10 -31.01 1.68
C GLY A 540 -3.82 -32.00 2.57
N GLN A 541 -3.35 -33.25 2.55
CA GLN A 541 -3.72 -34.26 3.53
C GLN A 541 -2.50 -34.55 4.43
N ASP A 542 -2.71 -34.50 5.73
CA ASP A 542 -1.80 -35.00 6.78
C ASP A 542 -2.61 -35.12 8.10
N PHE A 543 -2.05 -35.70 9.16
CA PHE A 543 -2.69 -35.84 10.48
C PHE A 543 -4.10 -36.49 10.44
N GLY A 544 -4.37 -37.33 9.45
CA GLY A 544 -5.67 -37.97 9.25
C GLY A 544 -6.81 -37.03 8.82
N ARG A 545 -6.48 -35.85 8.28
CA ARG A 545 -7.42 -34.84 7.77
C ARG A 545 -6.93 -34.23 6.47
N VAL A 546 -7.87 -33.76 5.66
CA VAL A 546 -7.56 -32.80 4.59
C VAL A 546 -7.75 -31.41 5.18
N THR A 547 -6.73 -30.57 5.05
CA THR A 547 -6.69 -29.19 5.51
C THR A 547 -6.46 -28.28 4.31
N LEU A 548 -7.33 -27.28 4.15
CA LEU A 548 -7.13 -26.13 3.28
C LEU A 548 -6.62 -24.97 4.15
N LEU A 549 -5.35 -24.67 3.98
CA LEU A 549 -4.69 -23.49 4.50
C LEU A 549 -5.05 -22.29 3.62
N ASP A 550 -5.36 -21.16 4.24
CA ASP A 550 -5.32 -19.87 3.53
C ASP A 550 -3.88 -19.42 3.34
N ALA A 551 -3.67 -18.47 2.42
CA ALA A 551 -2.36 -17.92 2.08
C ALA A 551 -1.54 -17.52 3.32
N ASP A 552 -2.18 -16.87 4.29
CA ASP A 552 -1.50 -16.38 5.49
C ASP A 552 -0.87 -17.53 6.33
N GLY A 553 -1.60 -18.63 6.49
CA GLY A 553 -1.27 -19.77 7.34
C GLY A 553 -2.41 -20.22 8.26
N THR A 554 -3.59 -19.60 8.19
CA THR A 554 -4.80 -20.01 8.93
C THR A 554 -5.49 -21.21 8.28
N VAL A 555 -6.15 -22.05 9.09
CA VAL A 555 -6.98 -23.15 8.56
C VAL A 555 -8.34 -22.60 8.13
N LYS A 556 -8.55 -22.54 6.81
CA LYS A 556 -9.78 -22.04 6.17
C LYS A 556 -10.89 -23.09 6.14
N TRP A 557 -10.51 -24.35 5.96
CA TRP A 557 -11.43 -25.50 5.92
C TRP A 557 -10.67 -26.79 6.23
N GLU A 558 -11.35 -27.76 6.84
CA GLU A 558 -10.80 -29.09 7.06
C GLU A 558 -11.89 -30.17 7.07
N THR A 559 -11.53 -31.41 6.74
CA THR A 559 -12.41 -32.58 6.92
C THR A 559 -11.60 -33.82 7.30
N PRO A 560 -12.15 -34.76 8.10
CA PRO A 560 -11.50 -36.05 8.33
C PRO A 560 -11.21 -36.80 7.03
N CYS A 561 -10.00 -37.31 6.90
CA CYS A 561 -9.51 -38.10 5.77
C CYS A 561 -8.37 -38.98 6.29
N PRO A 562 -8.68 -40.13 6.93
CA PRO A 562 -7.74 -40.84 7.81
C PRO A 562 -6.62 -41.58 7.07
N HIS A 563 -6.73 -41.75 5.76
CA HIS A 563 -5.72 -42.39 4.92
C HIS A 563 -4.78 -41.35 4.29
N ASN A 564 -3.47 -41.63 4.26
CA ASN A 564 -2.50 -40.76 3.61
C ASN A 564 -2.81 -40.68 2.11
N SER A 565 -3.20 -39.49 1.64
CA SER A 565 -3.69 -39.34 0.27
C SER A 565 -2.53 -39.21 -0.71
N HIS A 566 -2.47 -40.14 -1.68
CA HIS A 566 -1.56 -40.05 -2.84
C HIS A 566 -2.17 -39.25 -4.01
N ASP A 567 -3.49 -39.03 -4.00
CA ASP A 567 -4.15 -38.03 -4.84
C ASP A 567 -5.25 -37.24 -4.10
N LEU A 568 -5.47 -36.00 -4.54
CA LEU A 568 -6.44 -35.01 -4.08
C LEU A 568 -6.65 -34.01 -5.23
N ALA A 569 -7.89 -33.56 -5.43
CA ALA A 569 -8.20 -32.51 -6.42
C ALA A 569 -9.28 -31.53 -5.94
N VAL A 570 -9.10 -30.25 -6.25
CA VAL A 570 -10.16 -29.23 -6.19
C VAL A 570 -10.82 -29.16 -7.56
N LEU A 571 -12.14 -29.35 -7.62
CA LEU A 571 -12.91 -29.38 -8.86
C LEU A 571 -13.37 -27.98 -9.29
N ALA A 572 -13.67 -27.82 -10.57
CA ALA A 572 -14.14 -26.55 -11.15
C ALA A 572 -15.50 -26.06 -10.56
N ASN A 573 -16.31 -26.96 -10.00
CA ASN A 573 -17.54 -26.63 -9.27
C ASN A 573 -17.28 -26.22 -7.80
N GLY A 574 -16.03 -26.23 -7.33
CA GLY A 574 -15.63 -25.89 -5.96
C GLY A 574 -15.70 -27.05 -4.96
N ASN A 575 -16.08 -28.26 -5.39
CA ASN A 575 -16.02 -29.49 -4.59
C ASN A 575 -14.58 -30.06 -4.53
N PHE A 576 -14.38 -31.05 -3.66
CA PHE A 576 -13.09 -31.74 -3.50
C PHE A 576 -13.24 -33.23 -3.84
N LEU A 577 -12.32 -33.80 -4.61
CA LEU A 577 -12.12 -35.25 -4.70
C LEU A 577 -11.05 -35.67 -3.69
N LEU A 578 -11.44 -36.52 -2.74
CA LEU A 578 -10.64 -36.97 -1.60
C LEU A 578 -10.56 -38.50 -1.51
N HIS A 579 -9.55 -39.01 -0.83
CA HIS A 579 -9.20 -40.44 -0.75
C HIS A 579 -9.21 -40.95 0.71
N PRO A 580 -10.38 -41.09 1.36
CA PRO A 580 -10.48 -41.40 2.79
C PRO A 580 -10.04 -42.81 3.20
N ALA A 581 -9.86 -43.75 2.26
CA ALA A 581 -9.37 -45.11 2.50
C ALA A 581 -8.65 -45.62 1.25
N PRO A 582 -7.73 -46.61 1.34
CA PRO A 582 -6.86 -47.02 0.23
C PRO A 582 -7.58 -47.29 -1.08
N ASN A 583 -8.81 -47.81 -1.04
CA ASN A 583 -9.62 -48.16 -2.19
C ASN A 583 -10.85 -47.26 -2.43
N LYS A 584 -11.02 -46.13 -1.72
CA LYS A 584 -12.25 -45.31 -1.79
C LYS A 584 -11.98 -43.84 -2.11
N ILE A 585 -12.65 -43.32 -3.15
CA ILE A 585 -12.72 -41.88 -3.47
C ILE A 585 -14.10 -41.34 -3.07
N ILE A 586 -14.15 -40.08 -2.62
CA ILE A 586 -15.39 -39.31 -2.46
C ILE A 586 -15.28 -37.95 -3.16
N GLU A 587 -16.37 -37.47 -3.76
CA GLU A 587 -16.57 -36.04 -4.08
C GLU A 587 -17.37 -35.41 -2.94
N ILE A 588 -16.84 -34.36 -2.34
CA ILE A 588 -17.44 -33.67 -1.19
C ILE A 588 -17.58 -32.16 -1.45
N THR A 589 -18.72 -31.57 -1.07
CA THR A 589 -18.93 -30.12 -1.16
C THR A 589 -18.21 -29.37 -0.04
N ARG A 590 -18.13 -28.04 -0.15
CA ARG A 590 -17.60 -27.15 0.90
C ARG A 590 -18.36 -27.28 2.23
N GLU A 591 -19.65 -27.56 2.17
CA GLU A 591 -20.52 -27.85 3.33
C GLU A 591 -20.36 -29.30 3.86
N LYS A 592 -19.31 -30.00 3.42
CA LYS A 592 -18.93 -31.36 3.83
C LYS A 592 -19.97 -32.44 3.49
N LYS A 593 -20.76 -32.24 2.43
CA LYS A 593 -21.72 -33.22 1.92
C LYS A 593 -21.07 -34.08 0.84
N ILE A 594 -21.11 -35.40 0.99
CA ILE A 594 -20.68 -36.33 -0.07
C ILE A 594 -21.74 -36.30 -1.17
N VAL A 595 -21.33 -36.05 -2.41
CA VAL A 595 -22.21 -35.96 -3.60
C VAL A 595 -21.94 -37.06 -4.64
N TRP A 596 -20.78 -37.71 -4.56
CA TRP A 596 -20.43 -38.89 -5.35
C TRP A 596 -19.39 -39.71 -4.57
N GLU A 597 -19.37 -41.03 -4.76
CA GLU A 597 -18.33 -41.89 -4.20
C GLU A 597 -18.03 -43.08 -5.10
N TRP A 598 -16.81 -43.60 -4.99
CA TRP A 598 -16.36 -44.80 -5.68
C TRP A 598 -15.55 -45.67 -4.74
N THR A 599 -15.72 -46.99 -4.81
CA THR A 599 -14.90 -47.95 -4.07
C THR A 599 -14.41 -49.05 -5.00
N SER A 600 -13.10 -49.15 -5.16
CA SER A 600 -12.44 -50.19 -5.95
C SER A 600 -12.36 -51.50 -5.18
N SER A 601 -12.46 -52.61 -5.90
CA SER A 601 -12.35 -53.98 -5.38
C SER A 601 -11.52 -54.84 -6.33
N ALA A 602 -10.98 -55.94 -5.81
CA ALA A 602 -10.12 -56.84 -6.58
C ALA A 602 -10.89 -57.49 -7.74
N VAL A 603 -10.32 -57.43 -8.95
CA VAL A 603 -10.91 -58.01 -10.16
C VAL A 603 -10.17 -59.28 -10.54
N SER A 604 -10.93 -60.38 -10.67
CA SER A 604 -10.41 -61.70 -11.06
C SER A 604 -9.49 -61.62 -12.31
N PRO A 605 -8.31 -62.26 -12.31
CA PRO A 605 -7.82 -63.24 -11.32
C PRO A 605 -7.18 -62.63 -10.07
N TYR A 606 -7.08 -61.31 -9.95
CA TYR A 606 -6.49 -60.67 -8.77
C TYR A 606 -7.43 -60.77 -7.55
N THR A 607 -6.84 -61.02 -6.38
CA THR A 607 -7.56 -61.24 -5.10
C THR A 607 -6.93 -60.51 -3.91
N GLY A 608 -5.90 -59.69 -4.15
CA GLY A 608 -5.21 -58.91 -3.12
C GLY A 608 -5.90 -57.59 -2.78
N SER A 609 -5.22 -56.73 -2.02
CA SER A 609 -5.66 -55.35 -1.78
C SER A 609 -5.58 -54.52 -3.05
N VAL A 610 -6.54 -53.61 -3.24
CA VAL A 610 -6.49 -52.61 -4.32
C VAL A 610 -6.26 -51.25 -3.67
N GLU A 611 -5.30 -50.49 -4.17
CA GLU A 611 -5.07 -49.11 -3.72
C GLU A 611 -5.20 -48.15 -4.91
N ILE A 612 -5.82 -47.01 -4.65
CA ILE A 612 -6.01 -45.94 -5.63
C ILE A 612 -4.92 -44.90 -5.38
N HIS A 613 -4.10 -44.61 -6.39
CA HIS A 613 -2.98 -43.66 -6.24
C HIS A 613 -3.02 -42.45 -7.18
N GLY A 614 -3.89 -42.49 -8.18
CA GLY A 614 -4.16 -41.36 -9.07
C GLY A 614 -5.63 -41.32 -9.42
N PHE A 615 -6.21 -40.13 -9.39
CA PHE A 615 -7.57 -39.89 -9.91
C PHE A 615 -7.74 -38.48 -10.44
N GLN A 616 -8.64 -38.31 -11.40
CA GLN A 616 -8.84 -37.04 -12.10
C GLN A 616 -10.27 -36.94 -12.62
N ARG A 617 -11.00 -35.90 -12.24
CA ARG A 617 -12.24 -35.52 -12.94
C ARG A 617 -11.84 -34.96 -14.32
N LEU A 618 -12.35 -35.58 -15.36
CA LEU A 618 -12.08 -35.24 -16.75
C LEU A 618 -13.09 -34.19 -17.26
N ALA A 619 -12.76 -33.55 -18.38
CA ALA A 619 -13.58 -32.49 -18.98
C ALA A 619 -14.95 -32.96 -19.50
N ASP A 620 -15.11 -34.25 -19.76
CA ASP A 620 -16.37 -34.90 -20.14
C ASP A 620 -17.26 -35.25 -18.92
N GLY A 621 -16.78 -35.01 -17.70
CA GLY A 621 -17.46 -35.34 -16.44
C GLY A 621 -17.12 -36.72 -15.88
N ASN A 622 -16.40 -37.57 -16.61
CA ASN A 622 -15.96 -38.88 -16.12
C ASN A 622 -14.83 -38.72 -15.09
N THR A 623 -14.69 -39.68 -14.18
CA THR A 623 -13.57 -39.74 -13.22
C THR A 623 -12.60 -40.84 -13.65
N MET A 624 -11.38 -40.45 -14.04
CA MET A 624 -10.26 -41.36 -14.22
C MET A 624 -9.76 -41.84 -12.85
N ILE A 625 -9.48 -43.14 -12.73
CA ILE A 625 -9.03 -43.80 -11.49
C ILE A 625 -7.95 -44.83 -11.85
N ALA A 626 -6.77 -44.72 -11.23
CA ALA A 626 -5.72 -45.73 -11.33
C ALA A 626 -5.86 -46.76 -10.20
N GLU A 627 -6.15 -48.01 -10.55
CA GLU A 627 -6.31 -49.12 -9.61
C GLU A 627 -5.03 -49.98 -9.56
N THR A 628 -4.25 -49.80 -8.50
CA THR A 628 -3.03 -50.54 -8.18
C THR A 628 -3.42 -51.97 -7.73
N GLY A 629 -2.62 -52.99 -8.04
CA GLY A 629 -3.01 -54.40 -7.85
C GLY A 629 -3.98 -54.94 -8.92
N ASN A 630 -5.03 -54.20 -9.29
CA ASN A 630 -5.86 -54.50 -10.47
C ASN A 630 -5.15 -54.19 -11.81
N LEU A 631 -4.00 -53.51 -11.76
CA LEU A 631 -3.15 -53.16 -12.91
C LEU A 631 -3.90 -52.49 -14.06
N ARG A 632 -4.73 -51.49 -13.76
CA ARG A 632 -5.48 -50.76 -14.78
C ARG A 632 -5.79 -49.32 -14.40
N ILE A 633 -6.04 -48.52 -15.42
CA ILE A 633 -6.71 -47.22 -15.31
C ILE A 633 -8.13 -47.41 -15.82
N ILE A 634 -9.12 -46.97 -15.05
CA ILE A 634 -10.53 -46.94 -15.47
C ILE A 634 -11.02 -45.51 -15.61
N GLU A 635 -12.04 -45.30 -16.44
CA GLU A 635 -12.84 -44.06 -16.45
C GLU A 635 -14.26 -44.43 -16.07
N VAL A 636 -14.79 -43.74 -15.07
CA VAL A 636 -16.10 -44.01 -14.46
C VAL A 636 -17.01 -42.80 -14.68
N ASP A 637 -18.22 -43.02 -15.20
CA ASP A 637 -19.19 -41.96 -15.40
C ASP A 637 -19.88 -41.51 -14.10
N ALA A 638 -20.71 -40.46 -14.19
CA ALA A 638 -21.44 -39.93 -13.04
C ALA A 638 -22.45 -40.91 -12.41
N SER A 639 -22.82 -41.99 -13.10
CA SER A 639 -23.69 -43.07 -12.58
C SER A 639 -22.93 -44.18 -11.86
N GLY A 640 -21.59 -44.20 -11.98
CA GLY A 640 -20.74 -45.28 -11.48
C GLY A 640 -20.47 -46.38 -12.50
N ALA A 641 -20.79 -46.19 -13.79
CA ALA A 641 -20.47 -47.17 -14.82
C ALA A 641 -19.02 -47.00 -15.31
N ILE A 642 -18.27 -48.10 -15.41
CA ILE A 642 -16.94 -48.09 -16.03
C ILE A 642 -17.12 -48.00 -17.55
N VAL A 643 -16.80 -46.83 -18.12
CA VAL A 643 -16.92 -46.55 -19.56
C VAL A 643 -15.62 -46.80 -20.33
N LYS A 644 -14.48 -46.87 -19.63
CA LYS A 644 -13.18 -47.23 -20.21
C LYS A 644 -12.32 -48.01 -19.21
N SER A 645 -11.49 -48.92 -19.71
CA SER A 645 -10.46 -49.63 -18.94
C SER A 645 -9.21 -49.78 -19.80
N VAL A 646 -8.06 -49.39 -19.26
CA VAL A 646 -6.74 -49.40 -19.92
C VAL A 646 -5.78 -50.20 -19.05
N PRO A 647 -5.20 -51.32 -19.54
CA PRO A 647 -4.30 -52.15 -18.73
C PRO A 647 -2.95 -51.44 -18.50
N LEU A 648 -2.36 -51.68 -17.33
CA LEU A 648 -1.01 -51.28 -16.96
C LEU A 648 -0.08 -52.49 -17.02
N THR A 649 1.18 -52.27 -17.41
CA THR A 649 2.19 -53.34 -17.47
C THR A 649 3.12 -53.24 -16.28
N VAL A 650 3.08 -54.21 -15.35
CA VAL A 650 4.02 -54.32 -14.23
C VAL A 650 4.41 -55.77 -14.03
N GLU A 651 5.71 -56.06 -13.99
CA GLU A 651 6.24 -57.43 -13.92
C GLU A 651 6.07 -58.10 -12.56
N ARG A 652 6.07 -57.30 -11.49
CA ARG A 652 5.96 -57.74 -10.10
C ARG A 652 4.94 -56.87 -9.38
N PRO A 653 3.64 -57.19 -9.49
CA PRO A 653 2.58 -56.36 -8.95
C PRO A 653 2.66 -56.22 -7.43
N ASP A 654 2.54 -54.98 -6.97
CA ASP A 654 2.53 -54.58 -5.57
C ASP A 654 1.43 -53.52 -5.40
N ALA A 655 0.38 -53.87 -4.66
CA ALA A 655 -0.79 -53.03 -4.42
C ALA A 655 -0.44 -51.64 -3.87
N HIS A 656 0.70 -51.49 -3.20
CA HIS A 656 1.16 -50.21 -2.68
C HIS A 656 2.14 -49.49 -3.62
N ARG A 657 2.75 -50.18 -4.60
CA ARG A 657 3.92 -49.65 -5.34
C ARG A 657 3.80 -49.66 -6.87
N ASP A 658 2.78 -50.26 -7.48
CA ASP A 658 2.68 -50.25 -8.96
C ASP A 658 2.58 -48.83 -9.52
N THR A 659 1.90 -47.92 -8.81
CA THR A 659 1.68 -46.54 -9.26
C THR A 659 1.79 -45.50 -8.13
N ARG A 660 2.05 -44.25 -8.53
CA ARG A 660 1.70 -43.02 -7.78
C ARG A 660 0.82 -42.14 -8.67
N ARG A 661 1.26 -40.92 -9.01
CA ARG A 661 0.44 -40.02 -9.83
C ARG A 661 0.14 -40.64 -11.19
N VAL A 662 -1.12 -40.50 -11.61
CA VAL A 662 -1.60 -40.83 -12.95
C VAL A 662 -2.38 -39.65 -13.52
N ARG A 663 -2.17 -39.35 -14.80
CA ARG A 663 -2.86 -38.29 -15.53
C ARG A 663 -3.26 -38.71 -16.93
N LYS A 664 -4.49 -38.38 -17.32
CA LYS A 664 -4.87 -38.34 -18.73
C LYS A 664 -4.31 -37.05 -19.33
N THR A 665 -3.59 -37.15 -20.45
CA THR A 665 -3.07 -35.99 -21.19
C THR A 665 -4.13 -35.44 -22.14
N ASP A 666 -3.91 -34.22 -22.64
CA ASP A 666 -4.75 -33.62 -23.69
C ASP A 666 -4.72 -34.44 -25.00
N GLY A 667 -3.70 -35.29 -25.21
CA GLY A 667 -3.62 -36.24 -26.31
C GLY A 667 -4.42 -37.52 -26.11
N GLY A 668 -5.12 -37.69 -24.97
CA GLY A 668 -5.90 -38.89 -24.65
C GLY A 668 -5.07 -40.10 -24.19
N THR A 669 -3.77 -39.90 -23.96
CA THR A 669 -2.82 -40.87 -23.40
C THR A 669 -2.79 -40.77 -21.86
N TYR A 670 -2.11 -41.69 -21.18
CA TYR A 670 -2.00 -41.72 -19.72
C TYR A 670 -0.54 -41.70 -19.28
N LEU A 671 -0.14 -40.64 -18.58
CA LEU A 671 1.17 -40.52 -17.95
C LEU A 671 1.08 -41.13 -16.53
N VAL A 672 1.96 -42.09 -16.23
CA VAL A 672 1.91 -42.96 -15.05
C VAL A 672 3.29 -43.01 -14.39
N CYS A 673 3.36 -42.63 -13.11
CA CYS A 673 4.55 -42.84 -12.29
C CYS A 673 4.50 -44.23 -11.67
N HIS A 674 5.46 -45.09 -12.00
CA HIS A 674 5.60 -46.43 -11.41
C HIS A 674 6.65 -46.40 -10.30
N GLU A 675 6.18 -46.34 -9.05
CA GLU A 675 7.02 -46.13 -7.86
C GLU A 675 7.98 -47.30 -7.63
N GLY A 676 7.47 -48.53 -7.56
CA GLY A 676 8.28 -49.73 -7.37
C GLY A 676 9.20 -50.10 -8.54
N LEU A 677 8.92 -49.59 -9.75
CA LEU A 677 9.78 -49.77 -10.94
C LEU A 677 10.80 -48.63 -11.12
N GLY A 678 10.63 -47.51 -10.40
CA GLY A 678 11.48 -46.32 -10.50
C GLY A 678 11.48 -45.65 -11.88
N LEU A 679 10.31 -45.58 -12.54
CA LEU A 679 10.18 -45.06 -13.90
C LEU A 679 8.83 -44.40 -14.17
N VAL A 680 8.80 -43.50 -15.15
CA VAL A 680 7.58 -42.87 -15.68
C VAL A 680 7.27 -43.47 -17.05
N ARG A 681 6.02 -43.86 -17.28
CA ARG A 681 5.51 -44.36 -18.57
C ARG A 681 4.40 -43.49 -19.10
N GLU A 682 4.29 -43.42 -20.42
CA GLU A 682 3.09 -42.94 -21.11
C GLU A 682 2.46 -44.13 -21.85
N TYR A 683 1.18 -44.36 -21.58
CA TYR A 683 0.37 -45.40 -22.20
C TYR A 683 -0.65 -44.77 -23.17
N ASP A 684 -0.90 -45.41 -24.31
CA ASP A 684 -2.01 -45.02 -25.17
C ASP A 684 -3.38 -45.52 -24.65
N ALA A 685 -4.45 -45.25 -25.40
CA ALA A 685 -5.80 -45.68 -25.04
C ALA A 685 -6.03 -47.22 -25.02
N THR A 686 -5.08 -48.01 -25.53
CA THR A 686 -5.11 -49.48 -25.53
C THR A 686 -4.28 -50.11 -24.41
N GLY A 687 -3.42 -49.32 -23.75
CA GLY A 687 -2.45 -49.80 -22.76
C GLY A 687 -1.09 -50.15 -23.37
N ALA A 688 -0.81 -49.74 -24.61
CA ALA A 688 0.53 -49.86 -25.18
C ALA A 688 1.44 -48.75 -24.62
N ILE A 689 2.66 -49.10 -24.20
CA ILE A 689 3.66 -48.14 -23.74
C ILE A 689 4.22 -47.40 -24.96
N ILE A 690 3.98 -46.10 -25.04
CA ILE A 690 4.44 -45.23 -26.14
C ILE A 690 5.65 -44.37 -25.76
N TRP A 691 5.88 -44.15 -24.46
CA TRP A 691 7.08 -43.49 -23.93
C TRP A 691 7.43 -44.03 -22.54
N GLU A 692 8.71 -43.99 -22.18
CA GLU A 692 9.22 -44.44 -20.88
C GLU A 692 10.52 -43.73 -20.53
N PHE A 693 10.68 -43.33 -19.26
CA PHE A 693 11.93 -42.84 -18.70
C PHE A 693 12.18 -43.45 -17.31
N ALA A 694 13.29 -44.14 -17.13
CA ALA A 694 13.72 -44.71 -15.85
C ALA A 694 14.67 -43.74 -15.13
N LEU A 695 14.52 -43.62 -13.80
CA LEU A 695 15.35 -42.76 -12.97
C LEU A 695 16.66 -43.50 -12.61
N ASP A 696 17.80 -42.82 -12.76
CA ASP A 696 19.10 -43.33 -12.30
C ASP A 696 19.38 -42.99 -10.82
N LEU A 697 20.37 -43.64 -10.21
CA LEU A 697 20.82 -43.37 -8.84
C LEU A 697 21.81 -42.18 -8.74
N ASN A 698 21.96 -41.35 -9.78
CA ASN A 698 22.83 -40.17 -9.77
C ASN A 698 24.29 -40.40 -9.28
N ASN A 699 24.83 -41.60 -9.51
CA ASN A 699 26.13 -42.08 -8.99
C ASN A 699 26.24 -42.17 -7.45
N GLN A 700 25.11 -42.23 -6.74
CA GLN A 700 25.03 -42.46 -5.28
C GLN A 700 24.56 -43.89 -4.96
N PRO A 701 24.94 -44.45 -3.80
CA PRO A 701 24.39 -45.74 -3.37
C PRO A 701 22.92 -45.60 -2.95
N ALA A 702 22.11 -46.61 -3.25
CA ALA A 702 20.75 -46.66 -2.74
C ALA A 702 20.76 -46.87 -1.22
N THR A 703 20.05 -46.02 -0.49
CA THR A 703 19.75 -46.18 0.94
C THR A 703 18.24 -46.30 1.08
N GLY A 704 17.76 -47.45 1.60
CA GLY A 704 16.32 -47.70 1.71
C GLY A 704 15.63 -46.75 2.69
N GLY A 705 14.32 -46.54 2.50
CA GLY A 705 13.53 -45.58 3.26
C GLY A 705 12.96 -44.46 2.37
N HIS A 706 12.14 -43.60 2.96
CA HIS A 706 11.57 -42.44 2.26
C HIS A 706 12.48 -41.19 2.37
N ASP A 707 13.28 -41.11 3.43
CA ASP A 707 14.37 -40.14 3.67
C ASP A 707 15.71 -40.56 3.02
N GLY A 708 15.76 -41.80 2.53
CA GLY A 708 16.89 -42.39 1.83
C GLY A 708 17.05 -41.93 0.38
N HIS A 709 17.90 -42.66 -0.34
CA HIS A 709 18.18 -42.45 -1.76
C HIS A 709 17.80 -43.69 -2.58
N GLY A 710 17.08 -43.51 -3.69
CA GLY A 710 16.63 -44.59 -4.55
C GLY A 710 16.18 -44.11 -5.92
N THR A 711 15.27 -44.85 -6.55
CA THR A 711 14.68 -44.51 -7.87
C THR A 711 13.17 -44.32 -7.82
N SER A 712 12.52 -44.48 -6.65
CA SER A 712 11.06 -44.46 -6.50
C SER A 712 10.46 -43.12 -6.90
N VAL A 713 9.75 -43.07 -8.02
CA VAL A 713 9.12 -41.85 -8.55
C VAL A 713 7.70 -41.63 -8.03
N PHE A 714 7.31 -40.37 -7.79
CA PHE A 714 5.99 -40.03 -7.24
C PHE A 714 5.06 -39.32 -8.25
N ASN A 715 5.55 -38.32 -9.00
CA ASN A 715 4.69 -37.52 -9.87
C ASN A 715 5.39 -37.09 -11.17
N ALA A 716 4.63 -36.87 -12.23
CA ALA A 716 5.12 -36.36 -13.50
C ALA A 716 4.04 -35.54 -14.24
N LEU A 717 4.47 -34.47 -14.92
CA LEU A 717 3.62 -33.57 -15.70
C LEU A 717 4.15 -33.46 -17.14
N ARG A 718 3.27 -33.59 -18.13
CA ARG A 718 3.58 -33.23 -19.52
C ARG A 718 3.49 -31.72 -19.67
N LEU A 719 4.60 -31.09 -20.05
CA LEU A 719 4.71 -29.65 -20.27
C LEU A 719 4.25 -29.26 -21.68
N LYS A 720 3.87 -27.99 -21.85
CA LYS A 720 3.40 -27.44 -23.15
C LYS A 720 4.45 -27.52 -24.29
N ASN A 721 5.74 -27.64 -23.96
CA ASN A 721 6.83 -27.83 -24.92
C ASN A 721 7.03 -29.31 -25.32
N GLY A 722 6.25 -30.24 -24.78
CA GLY A 722 6.37 -31.69 -24.99
C GLY A 722 7.30 -32.40 -24.01
N ASN A 723 8.08 -31.68 -23.20
CA ASN A 723 8.93 -32.29 -22.16
C ASN A 723 8.07 -32.82 -21.01
N THR A 724 8.64 -33.72 -20.21
CA THR A 724 8.02 -34.29 -19.01
C THR A 724 8.80 -33.83 -17.79
N LEU A 725 8.15 -33.09 -16.89
CA LEU A 725 8.70 -32.73 -15.57
C LEU A 725 8.38 -33.86 -14.59
N ILE A 726 9.33 -34.28 -13.77
CA ILE A 726 9.25 -35.46 -12.90
C ILE A 726 9.69 -35.08 -11.47
N ALA A 727 8.88 -35.44 -10.48
CA ALA A 727 9.20 -35.39 -9.06
C ALA A 727 9.59 -36.81 -8.60
N GLY A 728 10.88 -36.96 -8.30
CA GLY A 728 11.51 -38.27 -8.22
C GLY A 728 11.36 -39.04 -6.92
N GLY A 729 10.43 -38.70 -6.01
CA GLY A 729 10.31 -39.37 -4.70
C GLY A 729 11.66 -39.47 -3.99
N ASN A 730 12.08 -40.66 -3.51
CA ASN A 730 13.42 -40.85 -2.89
C ASN A 730 14.61 -40.82 -3.87
N ASN A 731 14.40 -40.55 -5.16
CA ASN A 731 15.50 -40.12 -6.02
C ASN A 731 16.03 -38.72 -5.64
N ASN A 732 15.30 -38.01 -4.77
CA ASN A 732 15.67 -36.72 -4.20
C ASN A 732 15.89 -35.61 -5.26
N ARG A 733 15.25 -35.72 -6.42
CA ARG A 733 15.41 -34.81 -7.57
C ARG A 733 14.09 -34.36 -8.17
N VAL A 734 14.13 -33.18 -8.79
CA VAL A 734 13.16 -32.78 -9.83
C VAL A 734 13.88 -32.83 -11.17
N LEU A 735 13.27 -33.40 -12.22
CA LEU A 735 13.91 -33.58 -13.55
C LEU A 735 12.97 -33.09 -14.67
N GLU A 736 13.46 -32.29 -15.63
CA GLU A 736 12.77 -32.04 -16.89
C GLU A 736 13.43 -32.87 -18.00
N VAL A 737 12.65 -33.76 -18.62
CA VAL A 737 13.08 -34.76 -19.58
C VAL A 737 12.42 -34.52 -20.94
N THR A 738 13.19 -34.49 -22.01
CA THR A 738 12.67 -34.34 -23.39
C THR A 738 11.98 -35.61 -23.91
N PRO A 739 11.19 -35.52 -25.00
CA PRO A 739 10.67 -36.69 -25.70
C PRO A 739 11.76 -37.70 -26.11
N ASP A 740 12.95 -37.24 -26.49
CA ASP A 740 14.13 -38.08 -26.79
C ASP A 740 14.94 -38.50 -25.54
N LYS A 741 14.31 -38.43 -24.35
CA LYS A 741 14.77 -38.99 -23.07
C LYS A 741 16.04 -38.35 -22.49
N LYS A 742 16.31 -37.08 -22.81
CA LYS A 742 17.43 -36.31 -22.24
C LYS A 742 16.95 -35.44 -21.08
N VAL A 743 17.66 -35.49 -19.96
CA VAL A 743 17.49 -34.49 -18.89
C VAL A 743 18.05 -33.17 -19.40
N VAL A 744 17.21 -32.14 -19.48
CA VAL A 744 17.57 -30.78 -19.94
C VAL A 744 17.58 -29.75 -18.82
N TRP A 745 16.98 -30.09 -17.68
CA TRP A 745 17.02 -29.32 -16.44
C TRP A 745 16.79 -30.27 -15.26
N SER A 746 17.39 -29.99 -14.11
CA SER A 746 17.21 -30.78 -12.89
C SER A 746 17.30 -29.89 -11.65
N ILE A 747 16.88 -30.42 -10.50
CA ILE A 747 17.30 -29.97 -9.17
C ILE A 747 17.87 -31.18 -8.44
N GLU A 748 19.10 -31.04 -7.94
CA GLU A 748 19.79 -32.08 -7.17
C GLU A 748 19.50 -31.97 -5.66
N ARG A 749 19.66 -33.10 -4.94
CA ARG A 749 19.30 -33.29 -3.52
C ARG A 749 19.63 -32.11 -2.60
N ASP A 750 20.86 -31.62 -2.71
CA ASP A 750 21.45 -30.59 -1.86
C ASP A 750 21.80 -29.32 -2.65
N GLU A 751 21.12 -29.07 -3.78
CA GLU A 751 21.38 -27.91 -4.64
C GLU A 751 20.71 -26.63 -4.13
N LEU A 752 19.49 -26.73 -3.60
CA LEU A 752 18.70 -25.58 -3.17
C LEU A 752 19.21 -24.99 -1.85
N ARG A 753 19.06 -23.67 -1.71
CA ARG A 753 19.42 -22.93 -0.50
C ARG A 753 18.22 -22.13 -0.02
N ARG A 754 17.97 -22.12 1.30
CA ARG A 754 17.17 -21.09 1.94
C ARG A 754 17.89 -19.73 1.78
N GLU A 755 17.16 -18.63 1.92
CA GLU A 755 17.75 -17.29 1.83
C GLU A 755 18.88 -17.06 2.86
N ASP A 756 18.75 -17.67 4.05
CA ASP A 756 19.78 -17.66 5.10
C ASP A 756 21.03 -18.53 4.79
N GLY A 757 21.12 -19.09 3.58
CA GLY A 757 22.26 -19.86 3.08
C GLY A 757 22.29 -21.33 3.51
N ARG A 758 21.34 -21.79 4.34
CA ARG A 758 21.22 -23.22 4.69
C ARG A 758 20.79 -24.04 3.47
N VAL A 759 21.31 -25.26 3.38
CA VAL A 759 20.89 -26.26 2.39
C VAL A 759 19.43 -26.62 2.67
N ILE A 760 18.64 -26.75 1.60
CA ILE A 760 17.38 -27.49 1.66
C ILE A 760 17.68 -28.89 1.16
N HIS A 761 17.52 -29.88 2.03
CA HIS A 761 17.69 -31.29 1.69
C HIS A 761 16.39 -31.83 1.11
N LEU A 762 16.45 -32.33 -0.12
CA LEU A 762 15.34 -33.07 -0.71
C LEU A 762 15.34 -34.51 -0.18
N CYS A 763 14.18 -35.00 0.24
CA CYS A 763 13.96 -36.38 0.66
C CYS A 763 12.98 -37.05 -0.30
N TRP A 764 11.67 -37.04 0.00
CA TRP A 764 10.65 -37.63 -0.86
C TRP A 764 9.95 -36.54 -1.68
N VAL A 765 10.40 -36.35 -2.93
CA VAL A 765 9.90 -35.27 -3.81
C VAL A 765 8.54 -35.67 -4.42
N THR A 766 7.46 -34.93 -4.12
CA THR A 766 6.07 -35.37 -4.35
C THR A 766 5.25 -34.54 -5.34
N SER A 767 4.47 -33.55 -4.87
CA SER A 767 3.57 -32.79 -5.72
C SER A 767 4.34 -32.00 -6.78
N LEU A 768 3.67 -31.62 -7.87
CA LEU A 768 4.22 -30.77 -8.92
C LEU A 768 3.13 -29.80 -9.37
N GLN A 769 3.48 -28.53 -9.51
CA GLN A 769 2.67 -27.54 -10.20
C GLN A 769 3.61 -26.64 -11.02
N VAL A 770 3.25 -26.32 -12.26
CA VAL A 770 4.04 -25.39 -13.11
C VAL A 770 3.21 -24.16 -13.42
N LEU A 771 3.72 -23.00 -13.00
CA LEU A 771 3.04 -21.71 -13.11
C LEU A 771 3.22 -21.09 -14.51
N PRO A 772 2.35 -20.14 -14.93
CA PRO A 772 2.48 -19.45 -16.22
C PRO A 772 3.80 -18.71 -16.43
N ASN A 773 4.43 -18.25 -15.35
CA ASN A 773 5.76 -17.59 -15.37
C ASN A 773 6.94 -18.58 -15.53
N GLY A 774 6.67 -19.89 -15.54
CA GLY A 774 7.65 -20.96 -15.64
C GLY A 774 8.20 -21.47 -14.32
N ASN A 775 7.81 -20.90 -13.17
CA ASN A 775 8.18 -21.41 -11.84
C ASN A 775 7.56 -22.79 -11.60
N ILE A 776 8.22 -23.56 -10.73
CA ILE A 776 7.84 -24.93 -10.38
C ILE A 776 7.61 -24.98 -8.87
N ILE A 777 6.45 -25.44 -8.45
CA ILE A 777 6.15 -25.78 -7.06
C ILE A 777 6.21 -27.29 -6.90
N PHE A 778 6.84 -27.77 -5.83
CA PHE A 778 6.88 -29.20 -5.53
C PHE A 778 6.89 -29.50 -4.02
N GLY A 779 6.36 -30.66 -3.66
CA GLY A 779 6.38 -31.18 -2.28
C GLY A 779 7.69 -31.88 -1.93
N ASN A 780 8.08 -31.83 -0.66
CA ASN A 780 9.30 -32.42 -0.12
C ASN A 780 8.98 -33.18 1.19
N THR A 781 8.26 -34.27 1.04
CA THR A 781 7.75 -35.11 2.12
C THR A 781 8.90 -35.85 2.81
N HIS A 782 8.70 -36.24 4.07
CA HIS A 782 9.66 -36.97 4.91
C HIS A 782 11.02 -36.28 5.15
N ALA A 783 11.17 -35.00 4.79
CA ALA A 783 12.41 -34.25 4.93
C ALA A 783 12.70 -33.74 6.36
N GLY A 784 11.72 -33.83 7.27
CA GLY A 784 11.85 -33.43 8.67
C GLY A 784 11.75 -31.91 8.90
N PRO A 785 11.61 -31.48 10.17
CA PRO A 785 11.23 -30.11 10.54
C PRO A 785 12.23 -29.00 10.14
N ASP A 786 13.49 -29.35 9.88
CA ASP A 786 14.50 -28.40 9.41
C ASP A 786 14.35 -28.04 7.92
N ASN A 787 13.61 -28.85 7.17
CA ASN A 787 13.36 -28.70 5.74
C ASN A 787 11.92 -28.22 5.47
N PRO A 788 11.68 -27.51 4.36
CA PRO A 788 10.34 -27.09 3.98
C PRO A 788 9.54 -28.27 3.40
N GLN A 789 8.24 -28.29 3.67
CA GLN A 789 7.30 -29.34 3.23
C GLN A 789 6.89 -29.17 1.77
N MET A 790 6.92 -27.92 1.26
CA MET A 790 6.75 -27.57 -0.16
C MET A 790 7.69 -26.41 -0.52
N ILE A 791 8.08 -26.32 -1.79
CA ILE A 791 9.07 -25.38 -2.30
C ILE A 791 8.60 -24.82 -3.65
N GLU A 792 8.65 -23.51 -3.85
CA GLU A 792 8.60 -22.89 -5.17
C GLU A 792 9.99 -22.46 -5.61
N VAL A 793 10.34 -22.80 -6.85
CA VAL A 793 11.62 -22.45 -7.49
C VAL A 793 11.41 -21.80 -8.86
N THR A 794 12.29 -20.86 -9.18
CA THR A 794 12.45 -20.33 -10.53
C THR A 794 13.22 -21.29 -11.43
N ARG A 795 13.21 -21.05 -12.75
CA ARG A 795 14.02 -21.84 -13.70
C ARG A 795 15.53 -21.70 -13.49
N ASP A 796 16.00 -20.59 -12.92
CA ASP A 796 17.38 -20.40 -12.44
C ASP A 796 17.62 -20.96 -11.01
N LYS A 797 16.73 -21.86 -10.55
CA LYS A 797 16.83 -22.62 -9.29
C LYS A 797 16.89 -21.77 -8.02
N ARG A 798 16.42 -20.52 -8.04
CA ARG A 798 16.25 -19.72 -6.83
C ARG A 798 14.94 -20.11 -6.16
N VAL A 799 15.01 -20.39 -4.86
CA VAL A 799 13.83 -20.61 -4.01
C VAL A 799 13.13 -19.26 -3.82
N VAL A 800 11.82 -19.22 -4.09
CA VAL A 800 10.98 -18.01 -3.99
C VAL A 800 9.81 -18.17 -3.02
N TRP A 801 9.46 -19.41 -2.67
CA TRP A 801 8.56 -19.71 -1.54
C TRP A 801 8.92 -21.06 -0.91
N THR A 802 8.60 -21.19 0.39
CA THR A 802 8.56 -22.46 1.11
C THR A 802 7.33 -22.54 2.00
N LEU A 803 6.77 -23.75 2.13
CA LEU A 803 5.85 -24.11 3.20
C LEU A 803 6.65 -24.68 4.38
N ASP A 804 6.56 -24.03 5.53
CA ASP A 804 7.16 -24.46 6.80
C ASP A 804 6.08 -24.42 7.92
N ASN A 805 4.87 -24.91 7.65
CA ASN A 805 3.73 -24.91 8.58
C ASN A 805 3.51 -26.31 9.17
N TRP A 806 4.24 -26.56 10.26
CA TRP A 806 4.29 -27.85 10.97
C TRP A 806 3.10 -28.13 11.91
N ASP A 807 2.24 -27.13 12.14
CA ASP A 807 0.99 -27.30 12.91
C ASP A 807 -0.17 -27.75 12.01
N ALA A 808 -0.23 -27.20 10.79
CA ALA A 808 -1.25 -27.57 9.80
C ALA A 808 -0.97 -28.94 9.17
N PHE A 809 0.29 -29.19 8.79
CA PHE A 809 0.76 -30.39 8.12
C PHE A 809 1.99 -30.97 8.85
N GLY A 810 2.15 -32.28 8.85
CA GLY A 810 3.28 -32.97 9.46
C GLY A 810 4.40 -33.21 8.46
N ASN A 811 5.05 -34.36 8.62
CA ASN A 811 6.15 -34.82 7.75
C ASN A 811 5.66 -35.68 6.57
N ASP A 812 4.34 -35.92 6.48
CA ASP A 812 3.74 -36.96 5.64
C ASP A 812 2.82 -36.37 4.54
N LEU A 813 2.92 -35.04 4.31
CA LEU A 813 2.26 -34.27 3.26
C LEU A 813 2.65 -34.74 1.84
N CYS A 814 2.08 -35.86 1.40
CA CYS A 814 2.29 -36.43 0.07
C CYS A 814 1.58 -35.64 -1.05
N THR A 815 0.52 -34.89 -0.71
CA THR A 815 -0.36 -34.21 -1.68
C THR A 815 -0.63 -32.75 -1.32
N GLY A 816 0.43 -31.98 -1.01
CA GLY A 816 0.33 -30.53 -0.81
C GLY A 816 0.28 -29.75 -2.13
N TRP A 817 -0.77 -28.95 -2.34
CA TRP A 817 -1.10 -28.29 -3.61
C TRP A 817 -1.54 -26.83 -3.37
N CYS A 818 -0.94 -25.86 -4.06
CA CYS A 818 -1.35 -24.45 -4.03
C CYS A 818 -2.62 -24.25 -4.89
N THR A 819 -3.63 -23.60 -4.31
CA THR A 819 -5.01 -23.53 -4.85
C THR A 819 -5.38 -22.19 -5.48
N ASP A 820 -4.66 -21.14 -5.08
CA ASP A 820 -4.80 -19.72 -5.45
C ASP A 820 -3.93 -19.29 -6.64
N LEU A 821 -3.18 -20.23 -7.23
CA LEU A 821 -2.35 -19.99 -8.40
C LEU A 821 -3.18 -19.52 -9.62
N GLU A 822 -2.86 -18.35 -10.17
CA GLU A 822 -3.51 -17.80 -11.35
C GLU A 822 -3.01 -18.36 -12.69
N GLY A 823 -3.86 -18.23 -13.71
CA GLY A 823 -3.57 -18.58 -15.10
C GLY A 823 -3.55 -20.09 -15.39
N THR A 824 -2.93 -20.50 -16.50
CA THR A 824 -2.85 -21.91 -16.90
C THR A 824 -1.73 -22.64 -16.14
N VAL A 825 -2.07 -23.16 -14.95
CA VAL A 825 -1.19 -24.01 -14.15
C VAL A 825 -1.28 -25.47 -14.61
N ILE A 826 -0.13 -26.13 -14.76
CA ILE A 826 -0.05 -27.58 -15.06
C ILE A 826 0.00 -28.36 -13.74
N ARG A 827 -0.83 -29.41 -13.56
CA ARG A 827 -1.08 -30.13 -12.29
C ARG A 827 -1.41 -31.63 -12.47
#